data_AF-A0A433RX38-F1
#
_entry.id   AF-A0A433RX38-F1
#
_cell.length_a   1.000
_cell.length_b   1.000
_cell.length_c   1.000
_cell.angle_alpha   90.00
_cell.angle_beta   90.00
_cell.angle_gamma   90.00
#
_symmetry.space_group_name_H-M   'P 1'
#
loop_
_entity.id
_entity.type
_entity.pdbx_description
1 polymer ?
#
loop_
_entity_poly.entity_id
_entity_poly.type
_entity_poly.pdbx_seq_one_letter_code
_entity_poly.pdbx_strand_id
1 'polypeptide(L)'
;MKKLLIIFGAAIALLLVIFGGWQLKSDQKLSIAIIDKTVATTEYQEHQGLNWLLKAEKYVNDKGEPYALTDYFGYHPEQDQPVGKLPTSYDDTNLIYIADTYGVYEEKQGQAKPKKLDGGLTMDEWNAVFKRLEDDKAVTLVTEFNTLASPTTTEVREHMSSVLGIHSSGWIGRHFNELSLDNPDMPSWLKNEKNWPYSGAGFVLVNEEQEKYFILKDDKDVASKLTVKYTEAGQKAFDLTESVAFNGWFDIVESESAEATLANFHWDLTDSGKQLMKEHGVPTKFVAVNKMTMNNATAYYFAGQFNVTPSVPNYYQFLGVEILNSWISHFSKETGFYWDAYVPMMKKVLAQTTAQKNKKVAALKKPKEVQYVSRIHDNDMQVQVNGKWQSMKIQGVNVGMGKLGTFPGQAAITENEYYKWFQDIGKLGSNTMRVYTVQPPGFYNALKRYNEAHEQKLYLLHGTWIDEERIVHKGNVFDKQATTEFRDEIRHIVDILHGNEMIAYKKGHATGAYTADVSEYVIGWVLGIEWDPVMVKSTNKKNKAVGDYKGTYVYTKGASPFEHWIAENLDYVAKYEKDKYNWVRPLSFTNWVTTDLLEHPEEPDPEEDLVSVNPNVIHLKGDVTKTQQFASYHVYPYYPESLNYQYNDYIDFRGKKNNYAAYLKDLHAAHDMPVLIAEFGIPSSRGKTHNNVNGWNQGHMSETQQGETLVHLFEDILHEDMMGGLIFTWQDEWFKRTWNTMDLDDPDRRPFWSNAQTSEQQFGLLSFDVLKVKVDGDDRDWEGAKTMYESSGPIESLMMQHDERYVYYKIQMSADAKGYPMLMLDTKQTQGNTKINNYKLKTENGLEFIAPLKSAKNARLLVDTQYDIYALYYGKYDPENITYHPEKNTGNFTKINYVLSNELNIPTTKEKIPFVGYETGKLLEGNANPEAEDYNSLVDFNINEEEHFIELRVPWMLMSFSDPSLKEVIGDIDKPDYMAREKVDGIHVGVAFMNDEDKVVQTLPAKKGNTTRPFKQYTWANWEQPNSIYRLKPSYYMVQDAFMKNEQAFVK
;
A
#
# COMPACT_ATOMS: atom_id res chain seq x y z
N MET A 1 44.07 -46.83 45.77
CA MET A 1 43.29 -46.19 46.85
C MET A 1 43.50 -44.68 46.99
N LYS A 2 44.73 -44.16 47.24
CA LYS A 2 44.95 -42.69 47.35
C LYS A 2 44.47 -41.86 46.16
N LYS A 3 44.72 -42.31 44.91
CA LYS A 3 44.22 -41.62 43.70
C LYS A 3 42.69 -41.61 43.60
N LEU A 4 42.02 -42.69 44.00
CA LEU A 4 40.56 -42.80 44.04
C LEU A 4 39.94 -41.88 45.10
N LEU A 5 40.56 -41.76 46.28
CA LEU A 5 40.14 -40.83 47.33
C LEU A 5 40.32 -39.35 46.92
N ILE A 6 41.37 -39.02 46.18
CA ILE A 6 41.58 -37.67 45.65
C ILE A 6 40.53 -37.33 44.59
N ILE A 7 40.24 -38.26 43.67
CA ILE A 7 39.19 -38.09 42.66
C ILE A 7 37.81 -37.95 43.34
N PHE A 8 37.53 -38.77 44.34
CA PHE A 8 36.27 -38.71 45.10
C PHE A 8 36.14 -37.41 45.90
N GLY A 9 37.21 -36.95 46.55
CA GLY A 9 37.26 -35.67 47.24
C GLY A 9 37.09 -34.47 46.29
N ALA A 10 37.70 -34.52 45.10
CA ALA A 10 37.52 -33.50 44.07
C ALA A 10 36.08 -33.48 43.51
N ALA A 11 35.47 -34.65 43.31
CA ALA A 11 34.07 -34.76 42.88
C ALA A 11 33.10 -34.20 43.93
N ILE A 12 33.32 -34.48 45.22
CA ILE A 12 32.54 -33.90 46.32
C ILE A 12 32.73 -32.38 46.40
N ALA A 13 33.97 -31.88 46.28
CA ALA A 13 34.25 -30.45 46.27
C ALA A 13 33.54 -29.75 45.09
N LEU A 14 33.55 -30.36 43.91
CA LEU A 14 32.83 -29.86 42.74
C LEU A 14 31.31 -29.83 42.97
N LEU A 15 30.73 -30.91 43.53
CA LEU A 15 29.29 -30.96 43.86
C LEU A 15 28.91 -29.90 44.91
N LEU A 16 29.76 -29.66 45.91
CA LEU A 16 29.56 -28.61 46.91
C LEU A 16 29.65 -27.20 46.30
N VAL A 17 30.54 -26.99 45.34
CA VAL A 17 30.64 -25.71 44.59
C VAL A 17 29.41 -25.52 43.71
N ILE A 18 28.94 -26.57 43.03
CA ILE A 18 27.77 -26.50 42.15
C ILE A 18 26.49 -26.23 42.97
N PHE A 19 26.23 -26.98 44.03
CA PHE A 19 25.03 -26.81 44.86
C PHE A 19 25.13 -25.56 45.75
N GLY A 20 26.26 -25.37 46.45
CA GLY A 20 26.49 -24.22 47.31
C GLY A 20 26.56 -22.90 46.52
N GLY A 21 27.13 -22.92 45.31
CA GLY A 21 27.23 -21.75 44.45
C GLY A 21 25.88 -21.18 44.03
N TRP A 22 24.88 -22.03 43.77
CA TRP A 22 23.52 -21.57 43.50
C TRP A 22 22.89 -20.92 44.74
N GLN A 23 23.07 -21.51 45.93
CA GLN A 23 22.56 -20.93 47.18
C GLN A 23 23.14 -19.53 47.46
N LEU A 24 24.37 -19.27 47.02
CA LEU A 24 25.05 -17.97 47.15
C LEU A 24 24.59 -16.91 46.13
N LYS A 25 23.87 -17.27 45.04
CA LYS A 25 23.25 -16.28 44.15
C LYS A 25 22.22 -15.45 44.92
N SER A 26 22.21 -14.13 44.72
CA SER A 26 21.20 -13.24 45.30
C SER A 26 19.93 -13.23 44.47
N ASP A 27 18.79 -13.05 45.13
CA ASP A 27 17.49 -12.91 44.47
C ASP A 27 17.44 -11.60 43.67
N GLN A 28 16.95 -11.69 42.44
CA GLN A 28 16.81 -10.57 41.51
C GLN A 28 15.34 -10.19 41.40
N LYS A 29 14.92 -9.12 42.11
CA LYS A 29 13.56 -8.59 41.98
C LYS A 29 13.34 -8.04 40.58
N LEU A 30 12.36 -8.55 39.86
CA LEU A 30 11.94 -8.06 38.55
C LEU A 30 10.45 -8.32 38.38
N SER A 31 9.66 -7.29 38.11
CA SER A 31 8.20 -7.43 37.89
C SER A 31 7.95 -7.89 36.45
N ILE A 32 7.41 -9.10 36.30
CA ILE A 32 7.20 -9.78 35.02
C ILE A 32 5.71 -10.11 34.88
N ALA A 33 5.11 -9.67 33.78
CA ALA A 33 3.78 -10.11 33.36
C ALA A 33 3.94 -11.18 32.27
N ILE A 34 3.59 -12.42 32.59
CA ILE A 34 3.56 -13.54 31.63
C ILE A 34 2.13 -13.65 31.10
N ILE A 35 1.95 -13.58 29.79
CA ILE A 35 0.65 -13.66 29.11
C ILE A 35 0.63 -14.94 28.27
N ASP A 36 -0.35 -15.80 28.54
CA ASP A 36 -0.53 -17.08 27.85
C ASP A 36 -2.03 -17.43 27.80
N LYS A 37 -2.62 -17.42 26.60
CA LYS A 37 -4.04 -17.78 26.38
C LYS A 37 -4.23 -19.21 25.87
N THR A 38 -3.18 -20.04 25.77
CA THR A 38 -3.25 -21.40 25.18
C THR A 38 -3.15 -22.53 26.19
N VAL A 39 -3.07 -22.24 27.50
CA VAL A 39 -2.96 -23.26 28.56
C VAL A 39 -4.20 -24.16 28.64
N ALA A 40 -4.29 -25.17 27.77
CA ALA A 40 -5.41 -26.11 27.75
C ALA A 40 -5.28 -27.23 28.80
N THR A 41 -4.06 -27.49 29.29
CA THR A 41 -3.72 -28.56 30.24
C THR A 41 -2.81 -28.05 31.35
N THR A 42 -2.64 -28.84 32.42
CA THR A 42 -1.72 -28.52 33.53
C THR A 42 -0.24 -28.73 33.20
N GLU A 43 0.12 -28.84 31.92
CA GLU A 43 1.52 -29.01 31.47
C GLU A 43 2.20 -27.66 31.19
N TYR A 44 1.43 -26.57 30.98
CA TYR A 44 1.95 -25.20 30.82
C TYR A 44 3.08 -25.08 29.76
N GLN A 45 2.94 -25.82 28.65
CA GLN A 45 4.03 -26.05 27.70
C GLN A 45 4.61 -24.76 27.10
N GLU A 46 3.78 -23.76 26.82
CA GLU A 46 4.15 -22.52 26.12
C GLU A 46 4.90 -21.50 27.00
N HIS A 47 5.00 -21.71 28.32
CA HIS A 47 5.80 -20.84 29.20
C HIS A 47 6.61 -21.57 30.29
N GLN A 48 6.51 -22.90 30.41
CA GLN A 48 7.27 -23.66 31.42
C GLN A 48 8.79 -23.45 31.32
N GLY A 49 9.31 -23.28 30.11
CA GLY A 49 10.73 -23.03 29.85
C GLY A 49 11.20 -21.71 30.47
N LEU A 50 10.44 -20.64 30.24
CA LEU A 50 10.70 -19.34 30.88
C LEU A 50 10.67 -19.47 32.41
N ASN A 51 9.63 -20.07 32.98
CA ASN A 51 9.49 -20.19 34.44
C ASN A 51 10.62 -21.00 35.07
N TRP A 52 11.09 -22.05 34.39
CA TRP A 52 12.28 -22.80 34.82
C TRP A 52 13.52 -21.89 34.85
N LEU A 53 13.73 -21.10 33.79
CA LEU A 53 14.87 -20.20 33.69
C LEU A 53 14.85 -19.11 34.77
N LEU A 54 13.68 -18.52 35.04
CA LEU A 54 13.50 -17.52 36.10
C LEU A 54 13.92 -18.09 37.47
N LYS A 55 13.56 -19.34 37.79
CA LYS A 55 13.97 -20.03 39.02
C LYS A 55 15.47 -20.33 39.05
N ALA A 56 16.03 -20.80 37.93
CA ALA A 56 17.47 -21.11 37.83
C ALA A 56 18.35 -19.87 38.04
N GLU A 57 17.88 -18.70 37.59
CA GLU A 57 18.56 -17.40 37.74
C GLU A 57 18.13 -16.59 38.97
N LYS A 58 17.24 -17.13 39.82
CA LYS A 58 16.70 -16.48 41.03
C LYS A 58 15.99 -15.14 40.78
N TYR A 59 15.23 -15.04 39.69
CA TYR A 59 14.28 -13.94 39.52
C TYR A 59 13.06 -14.15 40.42
N VAL A 60 12.68 -13.12 41.15
CA VAL A 60 11.54 -13.13 42.09
C VAL A 60 10.59 -11.97 41.80
N ASN A 61 9.31 -12.16 42.10
CA ASN A 61 8.27 -11.15 41.92
C ASN A 61 8.44 -9.99 42.92
N ASP A 62 7.55 -9.00 42.87
CA ASP A 62 7.61 -7.80 43.73
C ASP A 62 7.49 -8.13 45.23
N LYS A 63 6.84 -9.25 45.57
CA LYS A 63 6.74 -9.79 46.94
C LYS A 63 8.00 -10.53 47.41
N GLY A 64 8.96 -10.78 46.51
CA GLY A 64 10.17 -11.55 46.78
C GLY A 64 9.97 -13.07 46.69
N GLU A 65 8.90 -13.52 46.04
CA GLU A 65 8.59 -14.93 45.86
C GLU A 65 9.05 -15.41 44.47
N PRO A 66 9.55 -16.65 44.33
CA PRO A 66 9.85 -17.22 43.02
C PRO A 66 8.59 -17.38 42.16
N TYR A 67 8.68 -17.08 40.86
CA TYR A 67 7.56 -17.25 39.92
C TYR A 67 7.10 -18.71 39.82
N ALA A 68 5.84 -18.98 40.17
CA ALA A 68 5.18 -20.27 40.01
C ALA A 68 4.71 -20.47 38.55
N LEU A 69 4.45 -21.72 38.13
CA LEU A 69 3.87 -22.01 36.80
C LEU A 69 2.46 -21.44 36.64
N THR A 70 1.76 -21.18 37.75
CA THR A 70 0.43 -20.56 37.77
C THR A 70 0.47 -19.03 37.74
N ASP A 71 1.66 -18.41 37.75
CA ASP A 71 1.82 -16.95 37.79
C ASP A 71 1.82 -16.36 36.37
N TYR A 72 0.69 -16.47 35.66
CA TYR A 72 0.47 -15.90 34.32
C TYR A 72 -0.93 -15.28 34.20
N PHE A 73 -1.15 -14.54 33.12
CA PHE A 73 -2.44 -13.97 32.74
C PHE A 73 -2.98 -14.67 31.49
N GLY A 74 -4.20 -15.21 31.56
CA GLY A 74 -4.90 -15.79 30.42
C GLY A 74 -5.85 -16.90 30.85
N TYR A 75 -5.86 -18.01 30.11
CA TYR A 75 -6.80 -19.11 30.35
C TYR A 75 -6.26 -20.08 31.41
N HIS A 76 -6.95 -20.26 32.54
CA HIS A 76 -6.61 -21.16 33.64
C HIS A 76 -7.49 -22.42 33.68
N PRO A 77 -7.00 -23.58 33.20
CA PRO A 77 -7.80 -24.80 33.11
C PRO A 77 -8.29 -25.34 34.47
N GLU A 78 -7.64 -24.94 35.56
CA GLU A 78 -7.97 -25.34 36.94
C GLU A 78 -9.07 -24.51 37.62
N GLN A 79 -9.57 -23.43 36.99
CA GLN A 79 -10.55 -22.52 37.60
C GLN A 79 -11.99 -22.76 37.08
N ASP A 80 -12.99 -22.55 37.96
CA ASP A 80 -14.43 -22.69 37.61
C ASP A 80 -14.87 -21.73 36.48
N GLN A 81 -14.21 -20.58 36.36
CA GLN A 81 -14.28 -19.67 35.21
C GLN A 81 -12.88 -19.57 34.61
N PRO A 82 -12.54 -20.43 33.65
CA PRO A 82 -11.15 -20.57 33.22
C PRO A 82 -10.65 -19.38 32.41
N VAL A 83 -11.53 -18.48 31.95
CA VAL A 83 -11.13 -17.29 31.18
C VAL A 83 -10.77 -16.14 32.14
N GLY A 84 -9.47 -15.90 32.34
CA GLY A 84 -8.97 -14.72 33.05
C GLY A 84 -8.91 -13.50 32.13
N LYS A 85 -9.45 -12.35 32.56
CA LYS A 85 -9.26 -11.09 31.83
C LYS A 85 -7.80 -10.65 31.97
N LEU A 86 -7.18 -10.26 30.85
CA LEU A 86 -5.86 -9.63 30.89
C LEU A 86 -5.90 -8.30 31.68
N PRO A 87 -4.77 -7.90 32.29
CA PRO A 87 -4.64 -6.59 32.94
C PRO A 87 -5.05 -5.43 32.03
N THR A 88 -5.71 -4.44 32.60
CA THR A 88 -6.04 -3.18 31.91
C THR A 88 -4.92 -2.13 32.02
N SER A 89 -3.86 -2.44 32.76
CA SER A 89 -2.65 -1.61 32.93
C SER A 89 -1.45 -2.49 33.30
N TYR A 90 -0.26 -2.05 32.86
CA TYR A 90 1.03 -2.68 33.14
C TYR A 90 2.05 -1.67 33.73
N ASP A 91 1.58 -0.58 34.35
CA ASP A 91 2.39 0.61 34.73
C ASP A 91 3.62 0.33 35.64
N ASP A 92 3.59 -0.78 36.38
CA ASP A 92 4.67 -1.20 37.29
C ASP A 92 5.45 -2.42 36.80
N THR A 93 5.10 -2.95 35.62
CA THR A 93 5.77 -4.10 35.01
C THR A 93 7.11 -3.70 34.38
N ASN A 94 8.16 -4.50 34.60
CA ASN A 94 9.47 -4.31 33.98
C ASN A 94 9.66 -5.15 32.71
N LEU A 95 9.00 -6.31 32.64
CA LEU A 95 9.01 -7.19 31.48
C LEU A 95 7.60 -7.73 31.20
N ILE A 96 7.11 -7.55 29.98
CA ILE A 96 5.90 -8.19 29.47
C ILE A 96 6.35 -9.31 28.54
N TYR A 97 5.98 -10.54 28.85
CA TYR A 97 6.28 -11.72 28.04
C TYR A 97 4.98 -12.31 27.51
N ILE A 98 4.76 -12.20 26.20
CA ILE A 98 3.62 -12.80 25.50
C ILE A 98 4.10 -14.13 24.93
N ALA A 99 3.69 -15.21 25.58
CA ALA A 99 4.09 -16.57 25.23
C ALA A 99 3.33 -17.06 23.99
N ASP A 100 2.00 -17.09 24.08
CA ASP A 100 1.11 -17.50 22.99
C ASP A 100 -0.30 -16.92 23.24
N THR A 101 -0.97 -16.49 22.17
CA THR A 101 -2.33 -15.94 22.24
C THR A 101 -3.35 -16.67 21.38
N TYR A 102 -3.02 -17.77 20.71
CA TYR A 102 -3.91 -18.49 19.78
C TYR A 102 -5.22 -18.93 20.44
N GLY A 103 -5.18 -19.31 21.72
CA GLY A 103 -6.35 -19.66 22.50
C GLY A 103 -6.57 -21.15 22.77
N VAL A 104 -7.67 -21.43 23.47
CA VAL A 104 -8.14 -22.78 23.81
C VAL A 104 -9.48 -23.05 23.11
N TYR A 105 -9.65 -24.26 22.58
CA TYR A 105 -10.83 -24.68 21.84
C TYR A 105 -11.50 -25.89 22.49
N GLU A 106 -12.84 -25.92 22.48
CA GLU A 106 -13.65 -27.07 22.89
C GLU A 106 -13.82 -28.01 21.69
N GLU A 107 -13.21 -29.20 21.75
CA GLU A 107 -13.42 -30.26 20.77
C GLU A 107 -14.59 -31.17 21.21
N LYS A 108 -15.68 -31.20 20.42
CA LYS A 108 -16.76 -32.19 20.57
C LYS A 108 -16.80 -33.12 19.36
N GLN A 109 -16.83 -34.43 19.60
CA GLN A 109 -16.99 -35.43 18.55
C GLN A 109 -18.23 -35.11 17.70
N GLY A 110 -18.04 -34.92 16.39
CA GLY A 110 -19.11 -34.67 15.41
C GLY A 110 -19.33 -33.20 15.02
N GLN A 111 -18.57 -32.23 15.56
CA GLN A 111 -18.58 -30.84 15.07
C GLN A 111 -17.49 -30.62 14.00
N ALA A 112 -17.84 -29.95 12.90
CA ALA A 112 -16.93 -29.68 11.79
C ALA A 112 -15.86 -28.61 12.09
N LYS A 113 -16.08 -27.75 13.09
CA LYS A 113 -15.10 -26.76 13.56
C LYS A 113 -15.09 -26.71 15.10
N PRO A 114 -13.92 -26.72 15.77
CA PRO A 114 -13.82 -26.57 17.23
C PRO A 114 -14.43 -25.25 17.69
N LYS A 115 -15.10 -25.24 18.85
CA LYS A 115 -15.66 -24.00 19.41
C LYS A 115 -14.59 -23.27 20.22
N LYS A 116 -14.19 -22.06 19.81
CA LYS A 116 -13.25 -21.22 20.58
C LYS A 116 -13.81 -20.93 21.98
N LEU A 117 -13.03 -21.21 23.02
CA LEU A 117 -13.34 -20.86 24.40
C LEU A 117 -12.77 -19.48 24.76
N ASP A 118 -11.49 -19.28 24.49
CA ASP A 118 -10.76 -18.03 24.60
C ASP A 118 -9.62 -18.03 23.57
N GLY A 119 -9.10 -16.86 23.20
CA GLY A 119 -8.02 -16.75 22.22
C GLY A 119 -8.09 -15.47 21.40
N GLY A 120 -6.91 -15.05 20.96
CA GLY A 120 -6.65 -13.82 20.25
C GLY A 120 -6.47 -12.65 21.21
N LEU A 121 -5.65 -11.69 20.83
CA LEU A 121 -5.64 -10.38 21.48
C LEU A 121 -6.71 -9.48 20.88
N THR A 122 -7.43 -8.80 21.75
CA THR A 122 -8.31 -7.69 21.40
C THR A 122 -7.53 -6.38 21.41
N MET A 123 -8.05 -5.37 20.71
CA MET A 123 -7.39 -4.05 20.68
C MET A 123 -7.32 -3.39 22.06
N ASP A 124 -8.30 -3.61 22.95
CA ASP A 124 -8.25 -3.09 24.32
C ASP A 124 -7.11 -3.72 25.14
N GLU A 125 -6.90 -5.02 25.00
CA GLU A 125 -5.81 -5.74 25.67
C GLU A 125 -4.44 -5.30 25.12
N TRP A 126 -4.33 -5.17 23.79
CA TRP A 126 -3.11 -4.69 23.16
C TRP A 126 -2.82 -3.23 23.50
N ASN A 127 -3.83 -2.35 23.55
CA ASN A 127 -3.67 -0.94 23.92
C ASN A 127 -3.13 -0.78 25.35
N ALA A 128 -3.48 -1.67 26.28
CA ALA A 128 -2.91 -1.66 27.62
C ALA A 128 -1.41 -1.97 27.62
N VAL A 129 -0.96 -2.92 26.79
CA VAL A 129 0.47 -3.23 26.57
C VAL A 129 1.15 -2.04 25.88
N PHE A 130 0.57 -1.53 24.80
CA PHE A 130 1.13 -0.45 24.01
C PHE A 130 1.31 0.83 24.84
N LYS A 131 0.31 1.23 25.63
CA LYS A 131 0.41 2.35 26.56
C LYS A 131 1.60 2.21 27.53
N ARG A 132 1.92 0.98 27.96
CA ARG A 132 3.09 0.74 28.81
C ARG A 132 4.41 0.93 28.07
N LEU A 133 4.46 0.66 26.76
CA LEU A 133 5.62 0.92 25.91
C LEU A 133 5.87 2.41 25.69
N GLU A 134 4.81 3.23 25.71
CA GLU A 134 4.91 4.69 25.58
C GLU A 134 5.36 5.42 26.86
N ASP A 135 5.31 4.73 28.02
CA ASP A 135 5.60 5.31 29.33
C ASP A 135 7.08 5.74 29.48
N ASP A 136 7.35 6.67 30.41
CA ASP A 136 8.69 7.20 30.67
C ASP A 136 9.62 6.20 31.39
N LYS A 137 9.08 5.14 32.00
CA LYS A 137 9.83 4.06 32.65
C LYS A 137 10.21 2.97 31.66
N ALA A 138 11.42 2.43 31.79
CA ALA A 138 11.85 1.29 31.00
C ALA A 138 10.93 0.06 31.15
N VAL A 139 10.71 -0.62 30.03
CA VAL A 139 9.98 -1.89 29.92
C VAL A 139 10.57 -2.72 28.78
N THR A 140 10.60 -4.03 28.96
CA THR A 140 10.92 -4.97 27.88
C THR A 140 9.65 -5.72 27.49
N LEU A 141 9.30 -5.71 26.20
CA LEU A 141 8.33 -6.63 25.61
C LEU A 141 9.09 -7.78 24.95
N VAL A 142 8.68 -9.01 25.21
CA VAL A 142 9.09 -10.20 24.45
C VAL A 142 7.82 -10.86 23.95
N THR A 143 7.72 -11.06 22.64
CA THR A 143 6.57 -11.71 22.00
C THR A 143 7.09 -12.92 21.22
N GLU A 144 6.51 -14.10 21.43
CA GLU A 144 6.85 -15.31 20.68
C GLU A 144 5.81 -15.64 19.59
N PHE A 145 6.13 -16.70 18.85
CA PHE A 145 5.30 -17.33 17.82
C PHE A 145 3.82 -17.47 18.25
N ASN A 146 2.93 -17.47 17.25
CA ASN A 146 1.47 -17.69 17.41
C ASN A 146 0.70 -16.53 18.06
N THR A 147 1.37 -15.43 18.43
CA THR A 147 0.70 -14.21 18.90
C THR A 147 0.01 -13.45 17.76
N LEU A 148 0.64 -13.47 16.57
CA LEU A 148 0.15 -12.82 15.35
C LEU A 148 -0.78 -13.75 14.52
N ALA A 149 -1.12 -14.93 15.02
CA ALA A 149 -2.02 -15.84 14.32
C ALA A 149 -3.49 -15.50 14.60
N SER A 150 -4.38 -15.99 13.73
CA SER A 150 -5.82 -16.04 14.04
C SER A 150 -5.99 -16.89 15.31
N PRO A 151 -6.72 -16.43 16.34
CA PRO A 151 -7.84 -15.50 16.26
C PRO A 151 -7.54 -14.09 16.80
N THR A 152 -6.27 -13.66 16.86
CA THR A 152 -5.93 -12.24 17.06
C THR A 152 -6.46 -11.43 15.88
N THR A 153 -7.18 -10.35 16.17
CA THR A 153 -7.82 -9.53 15.12
C THR A 153 -6.78 -8.88 14.21
N THR A 154 -7.05 -8.76 12.91
CA THR A 154 -6.15 -8.14 11.92
C THR A 154 -5.60 -6.80 12.38
N GLU A 155 -6.43 -5.95 12.98
CA GLU A 155 -6.05 -4.63 13.48
C GLU A 155 -4.95 -4.71 14.55
N VAL A 156 -5.04 -5.67 15.46
CA VAL A 156 -4.02 -5.91 16.50
C VAL A 156 -2.74 -6.45 15.86
N ARG A 157 -2.87 -7.37 14.89
CA ARG A 157 -1.71 -7.97 14.22
C ARG A 157 -0.91 -6.94 13.45
N GLU A 158 -1.57 -6.08 12.68
CA GLU A 158 -0.92 -5.02 11.91
C GLU A 158 -0.20 -4.03 12.83
N HIS A 159 -0.90 -3.53 13.85
CA HIS A 159 -0.30 -2.57 14.78
C HIS A 159 0.83 -3.18 15.62
N MET A 160 0.65 -4.41 16.11
CA MET A 160 1.68 -5.12 16.87
C MET A 160 2.91 -5.40 16.00
N SER A 161 2.71 -5.85 14.75
CA SER A 161 3.80 -6.11 13.80
C SER A 161 4.63 -4.85 13.56
N SER A 162 3.98 -3.68 13.43
CA SER A 162 4.68 -2.40 13.33
C SER A 162 5.51 -2.04 14.58
N VAL A 163 4.96 -2.23 15.79
CA VAL A 163 5.70 -2.01 17.05
C VAL A 163 6.88 -2.98 17.18
N LEU A 164 6.72 -4.20 16.68
CA LEU A 164 7.75 -5.24 16.65
C LEU A 164 8.72 -5.07 15.47
N GLY A 165 8.47 -4.15 14.53
CA GLY A 165 9.29 -3.88 13.35
C GLY A 165 9.35 -5.05 12.35
N ILE A 166 8.23 -5.75 12.15
CA ILE A 166 8.11 -6.93 11.29
C ILE A 166 6.85 -6.88 10.41
N HIS A 167 6.82 -7.71 9.37
CA HIS A 167 5.65 -7.94 8.52
C HIS A 167 5.40 -9.45 8.38
N SER A 168 4.16 -9.90 8.61
CA SER A 168 3.80 -11.31 8.48
C SER A 168 3.48 -11.67 7.03
N SER A 169 4.02 -12.79 6.53
CA SER A 169 3.61 -13.36 5.24
C SER A 169 2.28 -14.14 5.32
N GLY A 170 1.75 -14.34 6.52
CA GLY A 170 0.62 -15.23 6.79
C GLY A 170 0.97 -16.72 6.75
N TRP A 171 2.21 -17.08 6.40
CA TRP A 171 2.70 -18.46 6.41
C TRP A 171 3.37 -18.82 7.72
N ILE A 172 3.05 -20.01 8.22
CA ILE A 172 3.73 -20.67 9.33
C ILE A 172 4.32 -21.99 8.85
N GLY A 173 5.34 -22.49 9.54
CA GLY A 173 5.97 -23.77 9.21
C GLY A 173 6.35 -24.59 10.44
N ARG A 174 6.44 -25.91 10.26
CA ARG A 174 7.00 -26.84 11.26
C ARG A 174 7.64 -28.05 10.58
N HIS A 175 8.72 -28.57 11.19
CA HIS A 175 9.33 -29.83 10.78
C HIS A 175 8.66 -31.02 11.45
N PHE A 176 8.51 -32.11 10.71
CA PHE A 176 8.05 -33.38 11.23
C PHE A 176 9.00 -34.50 10.81
N ASN A 177 9.28 -35.41 11.75
CA ASN A 177 10.07 -36.61 11.48
C ASN A 177 9.30 -37.61 10.60
N GLU A 178 7.97 -37.52 10.58
CA GLU A 178 7.08 -38.34 9.76
C GLU A 178 5.86 -37.50 9.36
N LEU A 179 5.66 -37.32 8.05
CA LEU A 179 4.57 -36.54 7.46
C LEU A 179 3.26 -37.33 7.37
N SER A 180 3.22 -38.62 7.70
CA SER A 180 1.96 -39.39 7.77
C SER A 180 0.94 -38.73 8.71
N LEU A 181 -0.34 -38.71 8.31
CA LEU A 181 -1.43 -38.16 9.14
C LEU A 181 -1.65 -38.91 10.46
N ASP A 182 -1.15 -40.14 10.57
CA ASP A 182 -1.17 -40.93 11.80
C ASP A 182 -0.18 -40.42 12.87
N ASN A 183 0.72 -39.50 12.51
CA ASN A 183 1.63 -38.89 13.47
C ASN A 183 0.83 -38.16 14.57
N PRO A 184 1.05 -38.45 15.86
CA PRO A 184 0.34 -37.79 16.95
C PRO A 184 0.48 -36.28 16.91
N ASP A 185 1.64 -35.78 16.47
CA ASP A 185 1.96 -34.35 16.40
C ASP A 185 1.31 -33.63 15.21
N MET A 186 0.67 -34.35 14.27
CA MET A 186 -0.07 -33.71 13.18
C MET A 186 -1.26 -32.90 13.72
N PRO A 187 -1.45 -31.65 13.28
CA PRO A 187 -2.61 -30.86 13.65
C PRO A 187 -3.93 -31.54 13.29
N SER A 188 -4.90 -31.50 14.20
CA SER A 188 -6.21 -32.15 14.05
C SER A 188 -6.95 -31.72 12.77
N TRP A 189 -6.81 -30.46 12.37
CA TRP A 189 -7.44 -29.94 11.16
C TRP A 189 -6.85 -30.55 9.87
N LEU A 190 -5.55 -30.86 9.86
CA LEU A 190 -4.86 -31.48 8.73
C LEU A 190 -5.17 -32.98 8.60
N LYS A 191 -5.46 -33.65 9.74
CA LYS A 191 -5.89 -35.06 9.77
C LYS A 191 -7.19 -35.33 9.02
N ASN A 192 -7.97 -34.31 8.70
CA ASN A 192 -9.20 -34.42 7.92
C ASN A 192 -8.97 -34.33 6.40
N GLU A 193 -7.74 -34.10 5.95
CA GLU A 193 -7.40 -34.02 4.54
C GLU A 193 -7.53 -35.40 3.86
N LYS A 194 -8.36 -35.48 2.81
CA LYS A 194 -8.74 -36.76 2.19
C LYS A 194 -7.66 -37.30 1.25
N ASN A 195 -6.83 -36.42 0.70
CA ASN A 195 -5.84 -36.75 -0.32
C ASN A 195 -4.42 -36.38 0.13
N TRP A 196 -3.90 -37.09 1.14
CA TRP A 196 -2.56 -36.85 1.69
C TRP A 196 -1.53 -37.92 1.24
N PRO A 197 -0.73 -37.66 0.19
CA PRO A 197 0.24 -38.63 -0.34
C PRO A 197 1.63 -38.53 0.30
N TYR A 198 1.79 -37.79 1.39
CA TYR A 198 3.09 -37.47 1.97
C TYR A 198 3.47 -38.44 3.10
N SER A 199 4.74 -38.83 3.13
CA SER A 199 5.36 -39.70 4.14
C SER A 199 6.86 -39.38 4.24
N GLY A 200 7.51 -39.81 5.32
CA GLY A 200 8.90 -39.48 5.63
C GLY A 200 9.04 -38.10 6.27
N ALA A 201 10.28 -37.64 6.47
CA ALA A 201 10.54 -36.37 7.15
C ALA A 201 10.42 -35.17 6.21
N GLY A 202 9.99 -34.03 6.75
CA GLY A 202 9.90 -32.78 6.01
C GLY A 202 9.15 -31.69 6.75
N PHE A 203 8.95 -30.56 6.09
CA PHE A 203 8.24 -29.41 6.60
C PHE A 203 6.83 -29.30 6.03
N VAL A 204 5.88 -28.97 6.90
CA VAL A 204 4.54 -28.53 6.52
C VAL A 204 4.50 -27.01 6.63
N LEU A 205 4.20 -26.32 5.53
CA LEU A 205 3.96 -24.89 5.51
C LEU A 205 2.47 -24.63 5.31
N VAL A 206 1.90 -23.74 6.11
CA VAL A 206 0.45 -23.50 6.19
C VAL A 206 0.18 -22.01 6.15
N ASN A 207 -0.82 -21.62 5.37
CA ASN A 207 -1.44 -20.31 5.42
C ASN A 207 -2.90 -20.50 5.85
N GLU A 208 -3.18 -20.20 7.11
CA GLU A 208 -4.50 -20.46 7.71
C GLU A 208 -5.59 -19.57 7.10
N GLU A 209 -5.26 -18.33 6.70
CA GLU A 209 -6.22 -17.39 6.13
C GLU A 209 -6.63 -17.75 4.70
N GLN A 210 -5.66 -18.20 3.91
CA GLN A 210 -5.90 -18.60 2.52
C GLN A 210 -6.37 -20.05 2.41
N GLU A 211 -6.46 -20.78 3.52
CA GLU A 211 -6.73 -22.22 3.58
C GLU A 211 -5.80 -23.02 2.63
N LYS A 212 -4.51 -22.64 2.57
CA LYS A 212 -3.49 -23.27 1.70
C LYS A 212 -2.40 -23.94 2.54
N TYR A 213 -1.80 -24.99 1.99
CA TYR A 213 -0.59 -25.61 2.53
C TYR A 213 0.29 -26.17 1.41
N PHE A 214 1.57 -26.32 1.68
CA PHE A 214 2.48 -27.12 0.84
C PHE A 214 3.59 -27.77 1.66
N ILE A 215 4.28 -28.73 1.06
CA ILE A 215 5.22 -29.62 1.75
C ILE A 215 6.60 -29.49 1.12
N LEU A 216 7.63 -29.34 1.98
CA LEU A 216 9.02 -29.48 1.60
C LEU A 216 9.56 -30.78 2.18
N LYS A 217 9.95 -31.74 1.33
CA LYS A 217 10.49 -33.01 1.79
C LYS A 217 11.99 -32.90 2.07
N ASP A 218 12.45 -33.54 3.14
CA ASP A 218 13.88 -33.69 3.41
C ASP A 218 14.55 -34.47 2.26
N ASP A 219 15.84 -34.18 2.00
CA ASP A 219 16.69 -34.75 0.94
C ASP A 219 16.26 -34.46 -0.51
N LYS A 220 15.03 -33.98 -0.72
CA LYS A 220 14.52 -33.55 -2.04
C LYS A 220 14.45 -32.03 -2.14
N ASP A 221 13.76 -31.39 -1.21
CA ASP A 221 13.46 -29.96 -1.23
C ASP A 221 14.32 -29.20 -0.19
N VAL A 222 14.73 -29.87 0.88
CA VAL A 222 15.64 -29.36 1.93
C VAL A 222 16.88 -30.26 2.02
N ALA A 223 18.07 -29.69 1.81
CA ALA A 223 19.34 -30.41 1.76
C ALA A 223 19.96 -30.69 3.14
N SER A 224 19.65 -29.90 4.17
CA SER A 224 20.15 -30.14 5.52
C SER A 224 19.11 -29.90 6.62
N LYS A 225 19.06 -28.70 7.21
CA LYS A 225 18.21 -28.38 8.35
C LYS A 225 17.85 -26.90 8.37
N LEU A 226 16.81 -26.58 9.13
CA LEU A 226 16.48 -25.20 9.50
C LEU A 226 17.31 -24.82 10.75
N THR A 227 18.11 -23.76 10.66
CA THR A 227 18.86 -23.21 11.81
C THR A 227 18.53 -21.73 12.00
N VAL A 228 18.86 -21.18 13.16
CA VAL A 228 18.82 -19.75 13.44
C VAL A 228 20.24 -19.21 13.37
N LYS A 229 20.48 -18.33 12.39
CA LYS A 229 21.78 -17.70 12.16
C LYS A 229 21.76 -16.25 12.59
N TYR A 230 22.71 -15.87 13.45
CA TYR A 230 22.75 -14.55 14.07
C TYR A 230 23.49 -13.56 13.18
N THR A 231 22.91 -12.35 13.04
CA THR A 231 23.55 -11.21 12.37
C THR A 231 24.71 -10.68 13.22
N GLU A 232 25.49 -9.74 12.71
CA GLU A 232 26.53 -9.08 13.51
C GLU A 232 25.95 -8.41 14.77
N ALA A 233 24.76 -7.80 14.65
CA ALA A 233 24.03 -7.23 15.77
C ALA A 233 23.59 -8.31 16.78
N GLY A 234 23.10 -9.46 16.29
CA GLY A 234 22.72 -10.60 17.13
C GLY A 234 23.89 -11.24 17.86
N GLN A 235 25.02 -11.43 17.18
CA GLN A 235 26.26 -11.94 17.79
C GLN A 235 26.72 -11.03 18.92
N LYS A 236 26.69 -9.70 18.71
CA LYS A 236 27.00 -8.72 19.75
C LYS A 236 26.00 -8.75 20.91
N ALA A 237 24.71 -9.00 20.62
CA ALA A 237 23.66 -9.02 21.63
C ALA A 237 23.69 -10.30 22.49
N PHE A 238 23.93 -11.46 21.87
CA PHE A 238 23.71 -12.77 22.47
C PHE A 238 24.96 -13.64 22.63
N ASP A 239 26.07 -13.32 21.94
CA ASP A 239 27.29 -14.15 21.90
C ASP A 239 27.04 -15.53 21.26
N LEU A 240 26.23 -15.56 20.19
CA LEU A 240 25.82 -16.75 19.46
C LEU A 240 26.01 -16.53 17.96
N THR A 241 26.51 -17.54 17.23
CA THR A 241 26.75 -17.45 15.78
C THR A 241 25.67 -18.17 14.96
N GLU A 242 25.35 -19.40 15.36
CA GLU A 242 24.33 -20.23 14.71
C GLU A 242 23.79 -21.25 15.73
N SER A 243 22.50 -21.57 15.64
CA SER A 243 21.85 -22.56 16.51
C SER A 243 22.01 -23.99 16.01
N VAL A 244 21.65 -24.96 16.86
CA VAL A 244 21.29 -26.31 16.40
C VAL A 244 20.01 -26.30 15.56
N ALA A 245 19.61 -27.45 15.01
CA ALA A 245 18.41 -27.56 14.19
C ALA A 245 17.16 -27.11 14.96
N PHE A 246 16.32 -26.30 14.33
CA PHE A 246 15.02 -25.88 14.85
C PHE A 246 13.90 -26.64 14.14
N ASN A 247 13.09 -27.37 14.92
CA ASN A 247 12.03 -28.23 14.41
C ASN A 247 10.63 -27.82 14.89
N GLY A 248 10.52 -26.79 15.74
CA GLY A 248 9.25 -26.30 16.27
C GLY A 248 8.44 -25.51 15.23
N TRP A 249 7.28 -24.98 15.65
CA TRP A 249 6.54 -24.04 14.81
C TRP A 249 7.25 -22.70 14.72
N PHE A 250 7.17 -22.07 13.54
CA PHE A 250 7.70 -20.73 13.27
C PHE A 250 6.81 -19.93 12.31
N ASP A 251 6.88 -18.61 12.46
CA ASP A 251 6.28 -17.60 11.60
C ASP A 251 7.27 -17.25 10.48
N ILE A 252 6.76 -17.12 9.26
CA ILE A 252 7.54 -16.57 8.15
C ILE A 252 7.26 -15.06 8.09
N VAL A 253 8.15 -14.30 8.72
CA VAL A 253 8.07 -12.83 8.82
C VAL A 253 9.28 -12.15 8.18
N GLU A 254 9.06 -10.97 7.61
CA GLU A 254 10.12 -10.10 7.13
C GLU A 254 10.35 -8.97 8.14
N SER A 255 11.57 -8.46 8.23
CA SER A 255 11.87 -7.30 9.08
C SER A 255 11.60 -6.03 8.30
N GLU A 256 11.13 -4.98 8.99
CA GLU A 256 11.13 -3.64 8.42
C GLU A 256 12.57 -3.18 8.19
N SER A 257 13.47 -3.37 9.17
CA SER A 257 14.87 -2.90 9.10
C SER A 257 15.90 -4.02 9.31
N ALA A 258 16.91 -4.05 8.43
CA ALA A 258 18.05 -4.96 8.58
C ALA A 258 18.84 -4.75 9.89
N GLU A 259 18.83 -3.54 10.45
CA GLU A 259 19.50 -3.22 11.72
C GLU A 259 18.74 -3.80 12.93
N ALA A 260 17.41 -3.93 12.83
CA ALA A 260 16.57 -4.52 13.86
C ALA A 260 16.67 -6.05 13.91
N THR A 261 17.09 -6.69 12.82
CA THR A 261 17.19 -8.15 12.71
C THR A 261 18.41 -8.68 13.47
N LEU A 262 18.19 -9.38 14.59
CA LEU A 262 19.25 -10.03 15.36
C LEU A 262 19.56 -11.44 14.86
N ALA A 263 18.58 -12.15 14.31
CA ALA A 263 18.80 -13.46 13.70
C ALA A 263 17.80 -13.74 12.58
N ASN A 264 18.22 -14.56 11.60
CA ASN A 264 17.36 -15.06 10.53
C ASN A 264 17.26 -16.58 10.60
N PHE A 265 16.14 -17.12 10.15
CA PHE A 265 16.07 -18.52 9.81
C PHE A 265 16.91 -18.79 8.56
N HIS A 266 17.69 -19.87 8.60
CA HIS A 266 18.53 -20.33 7.52
C HIS A 266 18.09 -21.74 7.11
N TRP A 267 17.63 -21.85 5.87
CA TRP A 267 17.09 -23.07 5.30
C TRP A 267 17.93 -23.45 4.09
N ASP A 268 18.54 -24.62 4.13
CA ASP A 268 19.38 -25.12 3.06
C ASP A 268 18.50 -25.75 1.95
N LEU A 269 17.77 -24.92 1.20
CA LEU A 269 16.83 -25.36 0.17
C LEU A 269 17.56 -25.78 -1.11
N THR A 270 17.12 -26.91 -1.69
CA THR A 270 17.50 -27.29 -3.06
C THR A 270 16.80 -26.38 -4.09
N ASP A 271 17.17 -26.48 -5.37
CA ASP A 271 16.50 -25.70 -6.42
C ASP A 271 14.99 -26.05 -6.53
N SER A 272 14.62 -27.31 -6.26
CA SER A 272 13.23 -27.75 -6.14
C SER A 272 12.51 -27.03 -4.99
N GLY A 273 13.14 -26.96 -3.82
CA GLY A 273 12.58 -26.25 -2.66
C GLY A 273 12.42 -24.75 -2.91
N LYS A 274 13.42 -24.10 -3.50
CA LYS A 274 13.33 -22.67 -3.86
C LYS A 274 12.22 -22.40 -4.87
N GLN A 275 12.04 -23.29 -5.85
CA GLN A 275 10.96 -23.18 -6.82
C GLN A 275 9.59 -23.31 -6.13
N LEU A 276 9.39 -24.32 -5.26
CA LEU A 276 8.14 -24.49 -4.51
C LEU A 276 7.79 -23.27 -3.65
N MET A 277 8.79 -22.70 -2.96
CA MET A 277 8.62 -21.46 -2.18
C MET A 277 8.19 -20.30 -3.08
N LYS A 278 8.83 -20.13 -4.24
CA LYS A 278 8.48 -19.09 -5.22
C LYS A 278 7.07 -19.27 -5.79
N GLU A 279 6.67 -20.50 -6.11
CA GLU A 279 5.32 -20.83 -6.61
C GLU A 279 4.21 -20.43 -5.62
N HIS A 280 4.50 -20.48 -4.32
CA HIS A 280 3.56 -20.13 -3.25
C HIS A 280 3.77 -18.72 -2.68
N GLY A 281 4.69 -17.92 -3.26
CA GLY A 281 4.99 -16.56 -2.82
C GLY A 281 5.65 -16.46 -1.43
N VAL A 282 6.35 -17.51 -0.98
CA VAL A 282 6.98 -17.54 0.35
C VAL A 282 8.46 -17.11 0.27
N PRO A 283 8.93 -16.16 1.10
CA PRO A 283 10.32 -15.74 1.09
C PRO A 283 11.26 -16.85 1.58
N THR A 284 12.44 -16.94 0.97
CA THR A 284 13.45 -17.97 1.33
C THR A 284 14.39 -17.54 2.47
N LYS A 285 14.33 -16.28 2.88
CA LYS A 285 15.05 -15.72 4.03
C LYS A 285 14.07 -14.89 4.83
N PHE A 286 13.90 -15.22 6.10
CA PHE A 286 12.93 -14.57 7.00
C PHE A 286 13.49 -14.51 8.43
N VAL A 287 12.90 -13.64 9.24
CA VAL A 287 13.41 -13.26 10.56
C VAL A 287 13.18 -14.37 11.57
N ALA A 288 14.18 -14.64 12.41
CA ALA A 288 14.05 -15.50 13.59
C ALA A 288 13.95 -14.67 14.88
N VAL A 289 14.74 -13.60 14.99
CA VAL A 289 14.70 -12.68 16.14
C VAL A 289 14.79 -11.24 15.64
N ASN A 290 13.78 -10.44 15.95
CA ASN A 290 13.78 -8.98 15.72
C ASN A 290 13.87 -8.23 17.04
N LYS A 291 14.49 -7.04 17.02
CA LYS A 291 14.56 -6.14 18.17
C LYS A 291 14.30 -4.69 17.75
N MET A 292 13.28 -4.10 18.37
CA MET A 292 12.99 -2.67 18.30
C MET A 292 13.29 -1.98 19.63
N THR A 293 13.79 -0.74 19.57
CA THR A 293 13.97 0.10 20.76
C THR A 293 13.24 1.41 20.54
N MET A 294 12.31 1.74 21.43
CA MET A 294 11.43 2.92 21.34
C MET A 294 11.52 3.67 22.65
N ASN A 295 12.17 4.84 22.68
CA ASN A 295 12.45 5.54 23.93
C ASN A 295 13.15 4.65 24.97
N ASN A 296 12.44 4.24 26.03
CA ASN A 296 12.92 3.31 27.04
C ASN A 296 12.32 1.91 26.94
N ALA A 297 11.40 1.69 26.01
CA ALA A 297 10.87 0.38 25.71
C ALA A 297 11.82 -0.39 24.78
N THR A 298 12.00 -1.67 25.04
CA THR A 298 12.65 -2.59 24.10
C THR A 298 11.67 -3.70 23.77
N ALA A 299 11.38 -3.93 22.49
CA ALA A 299 10.52 -5.01 22.05
C ALA A 299 11.34 -6.06 21.28
N TYR A 300 11.22 -7.32 21.69
CA TYR A 300 11.78 -8.48 21.01
C TYR A 300 10.64 -9.30 20.41
N TYR A 301 10.81 -9.72 19.16
CA TYR A 301 9.95 -10.73 18.55
C TYR A 301 10.76 -11.98 18.24
N PHE A 302 10.30 -13.12 18.77
CA PHE A 302 10.85 -14.44 18.52
C PHE A 302 9.90 -15.18 17.59
N ALA A 303 10.29 -15.31 16.33
CA ALA A 303 9.42 -15.84 15.27
C ALA A 303 9.26 -17.37 15.30
N GLY A 304 9.61 -18.03 16.40
CA GLY A 304 9.41 -19.47 16.58
C GLY A 304 9.09 -19.80 18.03
N GLN A 305 8.60 -21.02 18.25
CA GLN A 305 8.39 -21.60 19.57
C GLN A 305 9.74 -21.91 20.23
N PHE A 306 10.47 -20.87 20.63
CA PHE A 306 11.84 -20.98 21.12
C PHE A 306 11.89 -21.45 22.57
N ASN A 307 10.89 -21.08 23.38
CA ASN A 307 10.83 -21.49 24.78
C ASN A 307 10.31 -22.93 24.97
N VAL A 308 9.58 -23.46 23.99
CA VAL A 308 8.91 -24.77 24.09
C VAL A 308 9.93 -25.90 24.06
N THR A 309 9.83 -26.80 25.04
CA THR A 309 10.64 -28.00 25.12
C THR A 309 9.84 -29.14 25.76
N PRO A 310 10.02 -30.42 25.36
CA PRO A 310 9.20 -31.52 25.86
C PRO A 310 9.26 -31.71 27.39
N SER A 311 10.40 -31.39 28.01
CA SER A 311 10.53 -31.41 29.46
C SER A 311 11.66 -30.51 29.94
N VAL A 312 11.45 -29.91 31.11
CA VAL A 312 12.49 -29.19 31.85
C VAL A 312 12.93 -30.01 33.08
N PRO A 313 14.22 -30.00 33.45
CA PRO A 313 14.69 -30.74 34.61
C PRO A 313 14.09 -30.24 35.93
N ASN A 314 13.68 -31.15 36.81
CA ASN A 314 13.23 -30.81 38.16
C ASN A 314 14.34 -30.23 39.06
N TYR A 315 15.59 -30.23 38.58
CA TYR A 315 16.75 -29.67 39.26
C TYR A 315 17.19 -28.36 38.59
N TYR A 316 16.94 -27.24 39.27
CA TYR A 316 17.38 -25.91 38.84
C TYR A 316 18.40 -25.27 39.81
N GLN A 317 18.60 -25.89 40.98
CA GLN A 317 19.40 -25.35 42.09
C GLN A 317 20.91 -25.66 41.99
N PHE A 318 21.42 -25.82 40.77
CA PHE A 318 22.81 -26.16 40.51
C PHE A 318 23.47 -25.05 39.69
N LEU A 319 24.64 -24.58 40.13
CA LEU A 319 25.40 -23.58 39.40
C LEU A 319 25.90 -24.15 38.05
N GLY A 320 25.51 -23.54 36.94
CA GLY A 320 25.90 -23.98 35.59
C GLY A 320 25.12 -25.18 35.06
N VAL A 321 23.95 -25.47 35.63
CA VAL A 321 23.04 -26.55 35.20
C VAL A 321 22.61 -26.42 33.75
N GLU A 322 22.50 -25.19 33.26
CA GLU A 322 22.20 -24.87 31.87
C GLU A 322 23.33 -25.27 30.92
N ILE A 323 24.59 -25.11 31.35
CA ILE A 323 25.78 -25.51 30.56
C ILE A 323 25.82 -27.03 30.46
N LEU A 324 25.55 -27.73 31.58
CA LEU A 324 25.48 -29.19 31.59
C LEU A 324 24.38 -29.71 30.64
N ASN A 325 23.18 -29.12 30.69
CA ASN A 325 22.06 -29.54 29.83
C ASN A 325 22.27 -29.18 28.36
N SER A 326 22.93 -28.06 28.06
CA SER A 326 23.39 -27.70 26.71
C SER A 326 24.34 -28.77 26.15
N TRP A 327 25.38 -29.16 26.91
CA TRP A 327 26.30 -30.22 26.49
C TRP A 327 25.62 -31.58 26.27
N ILE A 328 24.65 -31.95 27.12
CA ILE A 328 23.89 -33.20 26.98
C ILE A 328 22.93 -33.15 25.78
N SER A 329 22.29 -31.99 25.57
CA SER A 329 21.20 -31.84 24.61
C SER A 329 21.66 -31.32 23.24
N HIS A 330 22.93 -30.97 23.05
CA HIS A 330 23.46 -30.39 21.80
C HIS A 330 23.13 -31.22 20.55
N PHE A 331 23.01 -32.54 20.70
CA PHE A 331 22.66 -33.47 19.62
C PHE A 331 21.19 -33.92 19.62
N SER A 332 20.39 -33.42 20.57
CA SER A 332 18.96 -33.72 20.69
C SER A 332 18.16 -32.88 19.70
N LYS A 333 17.35 -33.55 18.88
CA LYS A 333 16.43 -32.88 17.94
C LYS A 333 15.28 -32.14 18.63
N GLU A 334 14.96 -32.49 19.87
CA GLU A 334 13.78 -31.98 20.58
C GLU A 334 14.12 -30.99 21.70
N THR A 335 15.29 -31.13 22.34
CA THR A 335 15.68 -30.30 23.50
C THR A 335 16.89 -29.40 23.22
N GLY A 336 17.64 -29.65 22.15
CA GLY A 336 18.90 -28.94 21.88
C GLY A 336 18.71 -27.43 21.69
N PHE A 337 17.70 -27.02 20.92
CA PHE A 337 17.48 -25.61 20.61
C PHE A 337 17.18 -24.76 21.86
N TYR A 338 16.35 -25.29 22.76
CA TYR A 338 16.01 -24.61 24.02
C TYR A 338 17.28 -24.26 24.84
N TRP A 339 18.19 -25.21 24.99
CA TRP A 339 19.42 -25.01 25.78
C TRP A 339 20.49 -24.20 25.07
N ASP A 340 20.68 -24.42 23.77
CA ASP A 340 21.80 -23.83 23.01
C ASP A 340 21.48 -22.45 22.42
N ALA A 341 20.20 -22.13 22.23
CA ALA A 341 19.77 -20.86 21.66
C ALA A 341 18.87 -20.07 22.61
N TYR A 342 17.73 -20.61 23.05
CA TYR A 342 16.76 -19.85 23.83
C TYR A 342 17.28 -19.39 25.19
N VAL A 343 17.80 -20.31 26.02
CA VAL A 343 18.34 -20.00 27.35
C VAL A 343 19.43 -18.92 27.31
N PRO A 344 20.50 -19.01 26.48
CA PRO A 344 21.52 -17.96 26.43
C PRO A 344 20.96 -16.61 25.93
N MET A 345 20.04 -16.61 24.94
CA MET A 345 19.38 -15.39 24.50
C MET A 345 18.56 -14.74 25.62
N MET A 346 17.65 -15.49 26.23
CA MET A 346 16.73 -14.96 27.24
C MET A 346 17.46 -14.52 28.51
N LYS A 347 18.56 -15.18 28.89
CA LYS A 347 19.45 -14.69 29.97
C LYS A 347 19.98 -13.28 29.69
N LYS A 348 20.37 -12.99 28.46
CA LYS A 348 20.84 -11.64 28.06
C LYS A 348 19.70 -10.64 28.09
N VAL A 349 18.50 -11.00 27.62
CA VAL A 349 17.30 -10.16 27.68
C VAL A 349 16.93 -9.82 29.13
N LEU A 350 16.88 -10.80 30.03
CA LEU A 350 16.56 -10.60 31.45
C LEU A 350 17.61 -9.73 32.16
N ALA A 351 18.89 -9.99 31.90
CA ALA A 351 19.98 -9.21 32.48
C ALA A 351 19.95 -7.75 32.00
N GLN A 352 19.68 -7.53 30.71
CA GLN A 352 19.52 -6.18 30.14
C GLN A 352 18.31 -5.47 30.76
N THR A 353 17.17 -6.15 30.86
CA THR A 353 15.96 -5.60 31.48
C THR A 353 16.20 -5.20 32.93
N THR A 354 16.87 -6.05 33.71
CA THR A 354 17.20 -5.78 35.11
C THR A 354 18.14 -4.60 35.28
N ALA A 355 19.12 -4.45 34.38
CA ALA A 355 20.02 -3.31 34.37
C ALA A 355 19.31 -1.99 34.00
N GLN A 356 18.20 -2.06 33.25
CA GLN A 356 17.49 -0.91 32.71
C GLN A 356 16.22 -0.53 33.49
N LYS A 357 15.65 -1.40 34.33
CA LYS A 357 14.35 -1.21 34.99
C LYS A 357 14.16 0.10 35.76
N ASN A 358 15.24 0.74 36.21
CA ASN A 358 15.21 2.02 36.92
C ASN A 358 15.54 3.23 36.03
N LYS A 359 15.77 3.02 34.73
CA LYS A 359 15.97 4.10 33.77
C LYS A 359 14.64 4.81 33.53
N LYS A 360 14.70 6.13 33.58
CA LYS A 360 13.65 7.04 33.11
C LYS A 360 14.08 7.67 31.79
N VAL A 361 13.12 8.10 30.98
CA VAL A 361 13.41 8.65 29.65
C VAL A 361 14.32 9.84 29.87
N ALA A 362 15.49 9.80 29.24
CA ALA A 362 16.38 10.95 29.28
C ALA A 362 15.62 12.11 28.61
N ALA A 363 15.51 13.25 29.28
CA ALA A 363 14.91 14.43 28.68
C ALA A 363 15.59 14.71 27.33
N LEU A 364 14.78 14.89 26.29
CA LEU A 364 15.27 15.08 24.93
C LEU A 364 16.30 16.21 24.92
N LYS A 365 17.53 15.89 24.53
CA LYS A 365 18.62 16.85 24.50
C LYS A 365 18.49 17.71 23.26
N LYS A 366 17.81 18.84 23.41
CA LYS A 366 17.70 19.84 22.35
C LYS A 366 19.09 20.42 22.04
N PRO A 367 19.42 20.65 20.76
CA PRO A 367 20.57 21.44 20.38
C PRO A 367 20.56 22.81 21.08
N LYS A 368 21.73 23.32 21.47
CA LYS A 368 21.84 24.64 22.12
C LYS A 368 21.47 25.78 21.17
N GLU A 369 21.90 25.66 19.92
CA GLU A 369 21.60 26.60 18.86
C GLU A 369 20.42 26.10 18.02
N VAL A 370 19.67 27.03 17.45
CA VAL A 370 18.55 26.70 16.57
C VAL A 370 19.09 26.01 15.33
N GLN A 371 18.52 24.87 14.98
CA GLN A 371 18.91 24.11 13.80
C GLN A 371 18.16 24.61 12.56
N TYR A 372 18.89 24.72 11.45
CA TYR A 372 18.41 25.11 10.13
C TYR A 372 19.01 24.19 9.09
N VAL A 373 18.22 23.28 8.53
CA VAL A 373 18.70 22.33 7.49
C VAL A 373 18.37 22.78 6.08
N SER A 374 17.36 23.64 5.95
CA SER A 374 16.96 24.25 4.69
C SER A 374 16.50 25.69 4.87
N ARG A 375 16.51 26.45 3.77
CA ARG A 375 15.96 27.81 3.68
C ARG A 375 15.62 28.16 2.24
N ILE A 376 14.72 29.12 2.07
CA ILE A 376 14.52 29.75 0.76
C ILE A 376 15.50 30.91 0.59
N HIS A 377 16.19 30.96 -0.54
CA HIS A 377 17.10 32.04 -0.89
C HIS A 377 16.92 32.40 -2.37
N ASP A 378 16.63 33.67 -2.65
CA ASP A 378 16.15 34.13 -3.95
C ASP A 378 14.96 33.26 -4.39
N ASN A 379 15.02 32.60 -5.55
CA ASN A 379 13.97 31.72 -6.07
C ASN A 379 14.25 30.22 -5.85
N ASP A 380 15.22 29.87 -5.01
CA ASP A 380 15.70 28.49 -4.87
C ASP A 380 15.57 27.95 -3.44
N MET A 381 15.53 26.62 -3.32
CA MET A 381 15.75 25.94 -2.06
C MET A 381 17.24 25.86 -1.78
N GLN A 382 17.67 26.20 -0.57
CA GLN A 382 19.02 25.92 -0.08
C GLN A 382 18.99 24.87 1.02
N VAL A 383 19.91 23.91 0.93
CA VAL A 383 20.11 22.86 1.95
C VAL A 383 21.52 22.93 2.53
N GLN A 384 21.70 22.48 3.76
CA GLN A 384 23.03 22.36 4.35
C GLN A 384 23.70 21.04 3.96
N VAL A 385 24.83 21.13 3.26
CA VAL A 385 25.68 19.99 2.94
C VAL A 385 27.07 20.26 3.50
N ASN A 386 27.55 19.42 4.42
CA ASN A 386 28.85 19.58 5.08
C ASN A 386 29.06 20.97 5.70
N GLY A 387 28.01 21.54 6.30
CA GLY A 387 28.03 22.87 6.93
C GLY A 387 28.03 24.06 5.96
N LYS A 388 27.79 23.83 4.66
CA LYS A 388 27.68 24.88 3.64
C LYS A 388 26.28 24.90 3.04
N TRP A 389 25.74 26.09 2.82
CA TRP A 389 24.50 26.29 2.08
C TRP A 389 24.73 26.06 0.60
N GLN A 390 23.89 25.22 0.00
CA GLN A 390 23.92 24.91 -1.44
C GLN A 390 22.52 25.08 -2.02
N SER A 391 22.41 25.82 -3.12
CA SER A 391 21.15 26.03 -3.84
C SER A 391 20.80 24.82 -4.71
N MET A 392 19.51 24.53 -4.81
CA MET A 392 18.94 23.59 -5.76
C MET A 392 17.55 24.06 -6.21
N LYS A 393 17.26 23.89 -7.51
CA LYS A 393 15.88 23.87 -8.02
C LYS A 393 15.22 22.56 -7.59
N ILE A 394 13.97 22.62 -7.16
CA ILE A 394 13.20 21.44 -6.77
C ILE A 394 12.80 20.67 -8.03
N GLN A 395 13.16 19.39 -8.09
CA GLN A 395 12.61 18.48 -9.09
C GLN A 395 12.35 17.13 -8.45
N GLY A 396 11.17 16.58 -8.69
CA GLY A 396 10.84 15.29 -8.12
C GLY A 396 9.39 14.88 -8.28
N VAL A 397 8.90 14.12 -7.31
CA VAL A 397 7.61 13.43 -7.41
C VAL A 397 6.82 13.53 -6.10
N ASN A 398 5.51 13.53 -6.22
CA ASN A 398 4.62 13.23 -5.09
C ASN A 398 4.57 11.71 -4.88
N VAL A 399 4.44 11.28 -3.62
CA VAL A 399 4.35 9.87 -3.25
C VAL A 399 3.09 9.66 -2.42
N GLY A 400 2.17 8.85 -2.94
CA GLY A 400 0.94 8.43 -2.26
C GLY A 400 1.13 7.17 -1.43
N MET A 401 0.07 6.76 -0.72
CA MET A 401 0.02 5.53 0.09
C MET A 401 -0.74 4.39 -0.60
N GLY A 402 -1.14 4.55 -1.86
CA GLY A 402 -1.82 3.50 -2.61
C GLY A 402 -0.94 2.27 -2.84
N LYS A 403 -1.42 1.10 -2.40
CA LYS A 403 -0.90 -0.23 -2.73
C LYS A 403 -2.03 -1.10 -3.26
N LEU A 404 -1.72 -1.87 -4.30
CA LEU A 404 -2.67 -2.76 -4.95
C LEU A 404 -3.31 -3.72 -3.94
N GLY A 405 -4.60 -4.00 -4.10
CA GLY A 405 -5.37 -4.85 -3.19
C GLY A 405 -5.64 -4.23 -1.82
N THR A 406 -5.23 -2.98 -1.57
CA THR A 406 -5.40 -2.31 -0.26
C THR A 406 -5.85 -0.86 -0.41
N PHE A 407 -6.60 -0.36 0.56
CA PHE A 407 -6.91 1.07 0.63
C PHE A 407 -5.75 1.83 1.28
N PRO A 408 -5.48 3.11 0.90
CA PRO A 408 -4.40 3.90 1.48
C PRO A 408 -4.41 3.96 3.01
N GLY A 409 -5.59 4.01 3.63
CA GLY A 409 -5.75 4.03 5.08
C GLY A 409 -5.29 2.75 5.81
N GLN A 410 -4.91 1.69 5.09
CA GLN A 410 -4.26 0.50 5.65
C GLN A 410 -2.73 0.64 5.75
N ALA A 411 -2.14 1.65 5.09
CA ALA A 411 -0.70 1.94 5.13
C ALA A 411 0.19 0.73 4.78
N ALA A 412 -0.23 -0.09 3.80
CA ALA A 412 0.30 -1.43 3.56
C ALA A 412 1.63 -1.52 2.77
N ILE A 413 2.21 -0.39 2.36
CA ILE A 413 3.50 -0.37 1.65
C ILE A 413 4.62 -0.63 2.66
N THR A 414 5.44 -1.64 2.37
CA THR A 414 6.55 -2.06 3.25
C THR A 414 7.78 -1.16 3.11
N GLU A 415 8.66 -1.19 4.11
CA GLU A 415 9.96 -0.48 4.05
C GLU A 415 10.77 -0.86 2.81
N ASN A 416 10.83 -2.14 2.44
CA ASN A 416 11.61 -2.58 1.27
C ASN A 416 10.99 -2.12 -0.06
N GLU A 417 9.66 -2.06 -0.15
CA GLU A 417 8.97 -1.48 -1.30
C GLU A 417 9.32 0.02 -1.41
N TYR A 418 9.21 0.79 -0.32
CA TYR A 418 9.62 2.20 -0.31
C TYR A 418 11.10 2.37 -0.63
N TYR A 419 11.98 1.56 -0.06
CA TYR A 419 13.42 1.64 -0.33
C TYR A 419 13.71 1.40 -1.82
N LYS A 420 13.05 0.41 -2.44
CA LYS A 420 13.15 0.17 -3.88
C LYS A 420 12.61 1.35 -4.69
N TRP A 421 11.51 1.97 -4.24
CA TRP A 421 10.96 3.17 -4.88
C TRP A 421 11.94 4.34 -4.77
N PHE A 422 12.52 4.60 -3.60
CA PHE A 422 13.52 5.67 -3.40
C PHE A 422 14.77 5.45 -4.24
N GLN A 423 15.20 4.20 -4.45
CA GLN A 423 16.27 3.90 -5.40
C GLN A 423 15.95 4.33 -6.83
N ASP A 424 14.73 4.10 -7.30
CA ASP A 424 14.35 4.50 -8.65
C ASP A 424 14.00 5.99 -8.74
N ILE A 425 13.38 6.59 -7.71
CA ILE A 425 13.16 8.03 -7.61
C ILE A 425 14.51 8.79 -7.62
N GLY A 426 15.53 8.27 -6.93
CA GLY A 426 16.87 8.84 -6.98
C GLY A 426 17.51 8.67 -8.36
N LYS A 427 17.36 7.52 -9.01
CA LYS A 427 17.84 7.31 -10.40
C LYS A 427 17.12 8.19 -11.41
N LEU A 428 15.85 8.53 -11.18
CA LEU A 428 15.08 9.49 -11.99
C LEU A 428 15.77 10.86 -12.02
N GLY A 429 16.67 11.15 -11.08
CA GLY A 429 17.27 12.47 -10.91
C GLY A 429 16.46 13.37 -9.98
N SER A 430 15.46 12.82 -9.28
CA SER A 430 14.70 13.60 -8.29
C SER A 430 15.60 13.95 -7.10
N ASN A 431 15.48 15.18 -6.60
CA ASN A 431 16.10 15.60 -5.34
C ASN A 431 15.10 15.71 -4.20
N THR A 432 13.79 15.79 -4.50
CA THR A 432 12.74 16.06 -3.51
C THR A 432 11.56 15.13 -3.73
N MET A 433 10.98 14.66 -2.64
CA MET A 433 9.67 13.99 -2.61
C MET A 433 8.69 14.80 -1.78
N ARG A 434 7.40 14.71 -2.10
CA ARG A 434 6.32 15.24 -1.25
C ARG A 434 5.33 14.16 -0.85
N VAL A 435 4.89 14.23 0.40
CA VAL A 435 3.83 13.37 0.98
C VAL A 435 2.76 14.24 1.65
N TYR A 436 1.54 13.72 1.75
CA TYR A 436 0.34 14.47 2.13
C TYR A 436 -0.05 14.36 3.60
N THR A 437 0.40 13.29 4.24
CA THR A 437 -0.05 12.86 5.57
C THR A 437 0.99 11.94 6.20
N VAL A 438 0.76 11.51 7.44
CA VAL A 438 1.61 10.52 8.11
C VAL A 438 1.71 9.25 7.28
N GLN A 439 2.94 8.94 6.85
CA GLN A 439 3.30 7.67 6.21
C GLN A 439 3.54 6.57 7.25
N PRO A 440 3.49 5.26 6.91
CA PRO A 440 3.86 4.20 7.85
C PRO A 440 5.35 4.28 8.26
N PRO A 441 5.75 3.71 9.42
CA PRO A 441 7.15 3.76 9.89
C PRO A 441 8.18 3.32 8.84
N GLY A 442 7.86 2.29 8.05
CA GLY A 442 8.71 1.80 6.97
C GLY A 442 9.09 2.85 5.92
N PHE A 443 8.27 3.88 5.68
CA PHE A 443 8.63 4.99 4.79
C PHE A 443 9.82 5.79 5.34
N TYR A 444 9.77 6.18 6.62
CA TYR A 444 10.79 7.01 7.24
C TYR A 444 12.10 6.24 7.45
N ASN A 445 12.01 4.96 7.81
CA ASN A 445 13.16 4.07 7.87
C ASN A 445 13.82 3.92 6.49
N ALA A 446 13.04 3.68 5.43
CA ALA A 446 13.55 3.60 4.07
C ALA A 446 14.23 4.89 3.62
N LEU A 447 13.69 6.07 4.00
CA LEU A 447 14.26 7.37 3.65
C LEU A 447 15.61 7.57 4.34
N LYS A 448 15.68 7.28 5.64
CA LYS A 448 16.92 7.31 6.41
C LYS A 448 17.96 6.37 5.80
N ARG A 449 17.59 5.11 5.58
CA ARG A 449 18.45 4.07 4.98
C ARG A 449 18.96 4.49 3.60
N TYR A 450 18.08 5.05 2.76
CA TYR A 450 18.47 5.54 1.43
C TYR A 450 19.50 6.66 1.56
N ASN A 451 19.22 7.68 2.35
CA ASN A 451 20.09 8.84 2.47
C ASN A 451 21.41 8.53 3.18
N GLU A 452 21.48 7.57 4.10
CA GLU A 452 22.75 7.14 4.70
C GLU A 452 23.63 6.38 3.70
N ALA A 453 23.03 5.70 2.72
CA ALA A 453 23.73 4.87 1.74
C ALA A 453 24.11 5.60 0.43
N HIS A 454 23.56 6.79 0.16
CA HIS A 454 23.75 7.50 -1.11
C HIS A 454 24.35 8.89 -0.90
N GLU A 455 25.20 9.35 -1.82
CA GLU A 455 25.78 10.71 -1.77
C GLU A 455 24.73 11.78 -2.07
N GLN A 456 23.99 11.58 -3.17
CA GLN A 456 22.84 12.41 -3.52
C GLN A 456 21.67 12.02 -2.62
N LYS A 457 21.21 12.98 -1.81
CA LYS A 457 20.11 12.78 -0.86
C LYS A 457 18.77 13.02 -1.54
N LEU A 458 17.77 12.27 -1.11
CA LEU A 458 16.37 12.61 -1.33
C LEU A 458 15.86 13.41 -0.15
N TYR A 459 15.37 14.61 -0.43
CA TYR A 459 14.74 15.48 0.56
C TYR A 459 13.22 15.30 0.57
N LEU A 460 12.58 15.70 1.66
CA LEU A 460 11.13 15.55 1.86
C LEU A 460 10.48 16.92 2.13
N LEU A 461 9.41 17.21 1.40
CA LEU A 461 8.40 18.19 1.79
C LEU A 461 7.24 17.44 2.44
N HIS A 462 6.92 17.80 3.68
CA HIS A 462 5.87 17.11 4.43
C HIS A 462 4.60 17.95 4.50
N GLY A 463 3.51 17.38 4.02
CA GLY A 463 2.18 17.97 4.08
C GLY A 463 1.35 17.48 5.26
N THR A 464 0.18 18.08 5.46
CA THR A 464 -0.72 17.63 6.53
C THR A 464 -2.14 17.61 6.02
N TRP A 465 -2.79 16.47 6.20
CA TRP A 465 -4.18 16.28 5.81
C TRP A 465 -5.13 16.76 6.90
N ILE A 466 -6.29 17.27 6.48
CA ILE A 466 -7.40 17.70 7.34
C ILE A 466 -8.68 17.00 6.89
N ASP A 467 -9.60 16.73 7.81
CA ASP A 467 -10.93 16.16 7.53
C ASP A 467 -11.77 17.10 6.65
N GLU A 468 -11.62 16.92 5.33
CA GLU A 468 -12.27 17.71 4.29
C GLU A 468 -13.80 17.60 4.37
N GLU A 469 -14.32 16.37 4.47
CA GLU A 469 -15.76 16.10 4.54
C GLU A 469 -16.39 16.92 5.68
N ARG A 470 -15.72 16.95 6.84
CA ARG A 470 -16.17 17.72 7.97
C ARG A 470 -16.14 19.23 7.72
N ILE A 471 -15.03 19.80 7.26
CA ILE A 471 -14.92 21.26 7.09
C ILE A 471 -15.85 21.77 5.99
N VAL A 472 -16.06 20.99 4.93
CA VAL A 472 -17.03 21.27 3.85
C VAL A 472 -18.45 21.19 4.40
N HIS A 473 -18.82 20.10 5.09
CA HIS A 473 -20.15 19.95 5.69
C HIS A 473 -20.48 21.07 6.71
N LYS A 474 -19.50 21.48 7.52
CA LYS A 474 -19.66 22.61 8.45
C LYS A 474 -19.56 23.96 7.74
N GLY A 475 -18.98 24.00 6.54
CA GLY A 475 -18.60 25.20 5.81
C GLY A 475 -17.78 26.17 6.67
N ASN A 476 -16.85 25.66 7.49
CA ASN A 476 -16.05 26.47 8.41
C ASN A 476 -14.82 25.71 8.94
N VAL A 477 -13.59 26.15 8.62
CA VAL A 477 -12.36 25.57 9.20
C VAL A 477 -12.17 25.82 10.69
N PHE A 478 -12.82 26.83 11.26
CA PHE A 478 -12.81 27.08 12.72
C PHE A 478 -13.66 26.07 13.51
N ASP A 479 -14.16 25.00 12.87
CA ASP A 479 -14.71 23.87 13.63
C ASP A 479 -13.65 23.34 14.61
N LYS A 480 -13.98 23.34 15.90
CA LYS A 480 -13.03 23.05 16.98
C LYS A 480 -12.41 21.67 16.83
N GLN A 481 -13.21 20.68 16.44
CA GLN A 481 -12.72 19.31 16.31
C GLN A 481 -11.79 19.21 15.11
N ALA A 482 -12.18 19.75 13.94
CA ALA A 482 -11.32 19.75 12.75
C ALA A 482 -9.97 20.43 13.01
N THR A 483 -9.98 21.60 13.68
CA THR A 483 -8.75 22.31 14.02
C THR A 483 -7.90 21.54 15.05
N THR A 484 -8.51 20.90 16.05
CA THR A 484 -7.78 20.08 17.03
C THR A 484 -7.14 18.87 16.36
N GLU A 485 -7.89 18.11 15.58
CA GLU A 485 -7.38 16.92 14.87
C GLU A 485 -6.28 17.29 13.88
N PHE A 486 -6.41 18.41 13.17
CA PHE A 486 -5.35 18.92 12.29
C PHE A 486 -4.05 19.26 13.06
N ARG A 487 -4.17 19.87 14.25
CA ARG A 487 -3.01 20.18 15.09
C ARG A 487 -2.39 18.95 15.76
N ASP A 488 -3.20 17.96 16.06
CA ASP A 488 -2.73 16.67 16.55
C ASP A 488 -1.93 15.96 15.44
N GLU A 489 -2.41 15.97 14.19
CA GLU A 489 -1.69 15.45 13.03
C GLU A 489 -0.34 16.18 12.82
N ILE A 490 -0.34 17.53 12.85
CA ILE A 490 0.90 18.33 12.80
C ILE A 490 1.88 17.91 13.91
N ARG A 491 1.38 17.74 15.14
CA ARG A 491 2.19 17.35 16.30
C ARG A 491 2.81 15.97 16.07
N HIS A 492 2.00 15.00 15.66
CA HIS A 492 2.45 13.65 15.31
C HIS A 492 3.55 13.71 14.25
N ILE A 493 3.32 14.41 13.13
CA ILE A 493 4.31 14.49 12.06
C ILE A 493 5.61 15.09 12.57
N VAL A 494 5.59 16.22 13.27
CA VAL A 494 6.81 16.82 13.83
C VAL A 494 7.55 15.81 14.69
N ASP A 495 6.87 15.10 15.58
CA ASP A 495 7.49 14.11 16.46
C ASP A 495 8.05 12.89 15.69
N ILE A 496 7.37 12.45 14.63
CA ILE A 496 7.80 11.38 13.72
C ILE A 496 9.10 11.76 13.02
N LEU A 497 9.22 12.99 12.50
CA LEU A 497 10.42 13.42 11.78
C LEU A 497 11.68 13.35 12.64
N HIS A 498 11.54 13.50 13.96
CA HIS A 498 12.62 13.42 14.94
C HIS A 498 12.75 12.02 15.58
N GLY A 499 12.08 11.00 15.03
CA GLY A 499 12.14 9.62 15.52
C GLY A 499 11.62 9.44 16.95
N ASN A 500 10.63 10.24 17.35
CA ASN A 500 10.17 10.35 18.73
C ASN A 500 8.63 10.33 18.85
N GLU A 501 7.97 9.45 18.10
CA GLU A 501 6.51 9.29 18.16
C GLU A 501 6.08 7.82 18.21
N MET A 502 5.02 7.57 18.96
CA MET A 502 4.28 6.31 19.02
C MET A 502 2.82 6.64 18.76
N ILE A 503 2.19 6.02 17.77
CA ILE A 503 0.81 6.30 17.38
C ILE A 503 -0.02 5.04 17.56
N ALA A 504 -1.01 5.10 18.45
CA ALA A 504 -1.97 4.02 18.68
C ALA A 504 -2.81 3.71 17.45
N TYR A 505 -3.32 2.47 17.37
CA TYR A 505 -4.13 2.02 16.24
C TYR A 505 -5.38 2.90 16.04
N LYS A 506 -5.56 3.40 14.82
CA LYS A 506 -6.76 4.07 14.36
C LYS A 506 -7.03 3.62 12.93
N LYS A 507 -8.18 3.00 12.72
CA LYS A 507 -8.60 2.54 11.39
C LYS A 507 -8.53 3.69 10.38
N GLY A 508 -7.92 3.44 9.23
CA GLY A 508 -7.78 4.43 8.16
C GLY A 508 -6.59 5.38 8.30
N HIS A 509 -5.75 5.21 9.33
CA HIS A 509 -4.56 6.03 9.55
C HIS A 509 -3.30 5.16 9.67
N ALA A 510 -2.16 5.70 9.27
CA ALA A 510 -0.87 5.10 9.56
C ALA A 510 -0.58 5.14 11.07
N THR A 511 -0.05 4.05 11.61
CA THR A 511 0.15 3.86 13.07
C THR A 511 1.44 3.11 13.35
N GLY A 512 1.82 2.97 14.62
CA GLY A 512 3.01 2.23 15.03
C GLY A 512 4.12 3.11 15.62
N ALA A 513 5.35 2.58 15.56
CA ALA A 513 6.50 3.13 16.24
C ALA A 513 7.45 3.88 15.29
N TYR A 514 7.61 5.19 15.47
CA TYR A 514 8.42 6.04 14.61
C TYR A 514 9.74 6.39 15.30
N THR A 515 10.79 5.65 14.96
CA THR A 515 12.10 5.75 15.63
C THR A 515 13.22 6.26 14.72
N ALA A 516 12.98 6.38 13.42
CA ALA A 516 13.93 6.96 12.47
C ALA A 516 13.89 8.49 12.53
N ASP A 517 14.98 9.10 13.00
CA ASP A 517 15.21 10.53 12.84
C ASP A 517 15.58 10.84 11.38
N VAL A 518 14.67 11.52 10.69
CA VAL A 518 14.83 12.00 9.30
C VAL A 518 14.80 13.53 9.25
N SER A 519 14.94 14.21 10.40
CA SER A 519 14.76 15.65 10.55
C SER A 519 15.70 16.47 9.66
N GLU A 520 16.88 15.93 9.34
CA GLU A 520 17.87 16.51 8.43
C GLU A 520 17.46 16.47 6.95
N TYR A 521 16.57 15.56 6.58
CA TYR A 521 16.13 15.36 5.20
C TYR A 521 14.78 16.03 4.91
N VAL A 522 14.05 16.49 5.92
CA VAL A 522 12.83 17.27 5.73
C VAL A 522 13.17 18.73 5.54
N ILE A 523 12.83 19.28 4.37
CA ILE A 523 13.28 20.60 3.92
C ILE A 523 12.17 21.66 3.94
N GLY A 524 10.95 21.32 4.31
CA GLY A 524 9.86 22.29 4.43
C GLY A 524 8.50 21.67 4.74
N TRP A 525 7.59 22.53 5.17
CA TRP A 525 6.20 22.22 5.45
C TRP A 525 5.29 22.70 4.31
N VAL A 526 4.31 21.90 3.91
CA VAL A 526 3.25 22.27 2.95
C VAL A 526 1.89 21.88 3.54
N LEU A 527 1.36 22.70 4.45
CA LEU A 527 0.16 22.36 5.22
C LEU A 527 -1.13 22.39 4.38
N GLY A 528 -2.05 21.47 4.67
CA GLY A 528 -3.40 21.49 4.11
C GLY A 528 -3.55 20.79 2.76
N ILE A 529 -4.75 20.93 2.19
CA ILE A 529 -5.23 20.26 0.98
C ILE A 529 -5.61 21.31 -0.08
N GLU A 530 -6.08 20.87 -1.24
CA GLU A 530 -6.81 21.73 -2.18
C GLU A 530 -8.11 22.20 -1.50
N TRP A 531 -8.31 23.51 -1.41
CA TRP A 531 -9.40 24.07 -0.59
C TRP A 531 -10.67 24.27 -1.42
N ASP A 532 -11.79 23.72 -0.93
CA ASP A 532 -13.12 23.97 -1.49
C ASP A 532 -13.50 25.47 -1.41
N PRO A 533 -13.75 26.15 -2.55
CA PRO A 533 -14.03 27.60 -2.58
C PRO A 533 -15.26 27.99 -1.78
N VAL A 534 -16.31 27.15 -1.81
CA VAL A 534 -17.57 27.41 -1.10
C VAL A 534 -17.34 27.41 0.40
N MET A 535 -16.56 26.46 0.91
CA MET A 535 -16.13 26.36 2.30
C MET A 535 -15.26 27.54 2.71
N VAL A 536 -14.30 27.97 1.88
CA VAL A 536 -13.45 29.15 2.15
C VAL A 536 -14.31 30.42 2.25
N LYS A 537 -15.19 30.67 1.28
CA LYS A 537 -16.11 31.82 1.30
C LYS A 537 -17.03 31.80 2.52
N SER A 538 -17.56 30.62 2.86
CA SER A 538 -18.40 30.43 4.04
C SER A 538 -17.63 30.70 5.35
N THR A 539 -16.39 30.22 5.46
CA THR A 539 -15.49 30.52 6.59
C THR A 539 -15.29 32.02 6.73
N ASN A 540 -14.92 32.70 5.65
CA ASN A 540 -14.68 34.14 5.63
C ASN A 540 -15.94 34.92 6.06
N LYS A 541 -17.13 34.47 5.66
CA LYS A 541 -18.39 35.08 6.06
C LYS A 541 -18.72 34.87 7.55
N LYS A 542 -18.47 33.67 8.09
CA LYS A 542 -18.83 33.30 9.47
C LYS A 542 -17.91 33.93 10.51
N ASN A 543 -16.66 34.22 10.16
CA ASN A 543 -15.62 34.60 11.12
C ASN A 543 -15.06 36.03 10.91
N LYS A 544 -15.85 36.95 10.32
CA LYS A 544 -15.41 38.32 9.96
C LYS A 544 -14.78 39.14 11.10
N ALA A 545 -15.09 38.82 12.35
CA ALA A 545 -14.62 39.55 13.51
C ALA A 545 -13.21 39.14 13.99
N VAL A 546 -12.59 38.10 13.39
CA VAL A 546 -11.31 37.56 13.88
C VAL A 546 -10.12 38.51 13.67
N GLY A 547 -10.15 39.32 12.60
CA GLY A 547 -9.09 40.29 12.27
C GLY A 547 -7.75 39.62 11.91
N ASP A 548 -6.66 40.37 11.97
CA ASP A 548 -5.31 39.85 11.70
C ASP A 548 -4.77 38.94 12.81
N TYR A 549 -4.09 37.86 12.43
CA TYR A 549 -3.40 36.95 13.34
C TYR A 549 -2.06 37.53 13.82
N LYS A 550 -1.73 37.30 15.11
CA LYS A 550 -0.49 37.77 15.75
C LYS A 550 0.15 36.64 16.57
N GLY A 551 0.78 35.70 15.89
CA GLY A 551 1.47 34.57 16.49
C GLY A 551 2.87 34.88 17.01
N THR A 552 3.63 33.84 17.33
CA THR A 552 5.02 33.93 17.83
C THR A 552 6.01 34.18 16.69
N TYR A 553 5.83 33.47 15.59
CA TYR A 553 6.68 33.41 14.41
C TYR A 553 5.95 33.87 13.14
N VAL A 554 4.63 33.70 13.07
CA VAL A 554 3.80 34.09 11.93
C VAL A 554 2.78 35.16 12.34
N TYR A 555 2.48 36.09 11.45
CA TYR A 555 1.42 37.09 11.63
C TYR A 555 0.83 37.49 10.28
N THR A 556 -0.35 38.11 10.25
CA THR A 556 -0.98 38.57 9.01
C THR A 556 -1.16 40.09 8.97
N LYS A 557 -1.36 40.63 7.76
CA LYS A 557 -1.79 42.01 7.51
C LYS A 557 -2.89 42.04 6.45
N GLY A 558 -4.09 42.46 6.84
CA GLY A 558 -5.23 42.53 5.92
C GLY A 558 -5.76 41.16 5.49
N ALA A 559 -5.54 40.12 6.30
CA ALA A 559 -5.99 38.77 5.99
C ALA A 559 -7.51 38.58 6.14
N SER A 560 -8.05 37.74 5.28
CA SER A 560 -9.35 37.10 5.46
C SER A 560 -9.33 36.14 6.67
N PRO A 561 -10.50 35.81 7.24
CA PRO A 561 -10.56 34.85 8.34
C PRO A 561 -9.97 33.47 8.02
N PHE A 562 -10.03 33.02 6.77
CA PHE A 562 -9.42 31.77 6.35
C PHE A 562 -7.88 31.85 6.34
N GLU A 563 -7.31 32.91 5.77
CA GLU A 563 -5.85 33.16 5.81
C GLU A 563 -5.33 33.36 7.24
N HIS A 564 -6.14 33.97 8.12
CA HIS A 564 -5.85 34.01 9.56
C HIS A 564 -5.67 32.60 10.13
N TRP A 565 -6.60 31.68 9.84
CA TRP A 565 -6.55 30.31 10.32
C TRP A 565 -5.35 29.54 9.75
N ILE A 566 -4.99 29.77 8.48
CA ILE A 566 -3.75 29.22 7.90
C ILE A 566 -2.54 29.74 8.66
N ALA A 567 -2.42 31.05 8.86
CA ALA A 567 -1.31 31.67 9.58
C ALA A 567 -1.20 31.17 11.02
N GLU A 568 -2.33 30.90 11.68
CA GLU A 568 -2.38 30.32 13.02
C GLU A 568 -1.77 28.90 13.05
N ASN A 569 -2.04 28.07 12.04
CA ASN A 569 -1.51 26.71 11.99
C ASN A 569 -0.05 26.66 11.50
N LEU A 570 0.37 27.57 10.62
CA LEU A 570 1.79 27.76 10.28
C LEU A 570 2.61 28.20 11.51
N ASP A 571 2.04 29.07 12.36
CA ASP A 571 2.66 29.45 13.64
C ASP A 571 2.73 28.26 14.60
N TYR A 572 1.67 27.44 14.64
CA TYR A 572 1.60 26.27 15.51
C TYR A 572 2.70 25.25 15.18
N VAL A 573 2.86 24.85 13.91
CA VAL A 573 3.91 23.88 13.52
C VAL A 573 5.31 24.41 13.84
N ALA A 574 5.59 25.68 13.48
CA ALA A 574 6.87 26.30 13.75
C ALA A 574 7.16 26.41 15.25
N LYS A 575 6.15 26.79 16.04
CA LYS A 575 6.27 26.90 17.49
C LYS A 575 6.49 25.54 18.15
N TYR A 576 5.72 24.51 17.78
CA TYR A 576 5.81 23.20 18.39
C TYR A 576 7.18 22.57 18.15
N GLU A 577 7.65 22.58 16.89
CA GLU A 577 8.96 22.07 16.53
C GLU A 577 10.08 22.84 17.22
N LYS A 578 10.00 24.17 17.22
CA LYS A 578 10.99 25.02 17.89
C LYS A 578 11.05 24.74 19.38
N ASP A 579 9.90 24.70 20.04
CA ASP A 579 9.84 24.52 21.48
C ASP A 579 10.30 23.13 21.89
N LYS A 580 9.94 22.09 21.13
CA LYS A 580 10.25 20.68 21.47
C LYS A 580 11.63 20.23 21.01
N TYR A 581 12.08 20.63 19.82
CA TYR A 581 13.33 20.15 19.22
C TYR A 581 14.38 21.24 19.02
N ASN A 582 14.01 22.52 19.05
CA ASN A 582 14.87 23.66 18.69
C ASN A 582 15.25 23.70 17.19
N TRP A 583 14.31 23.31 16.33
CA TRP A 583 14.44 23.32 14.88
C TRP A 583 13.48 24.33 14.24
N VAL A 584 13.83 24.79 13.04
CA VAL A 584 12.98 25.64 12.20
C VAL A 584 13.21 25.27 10.73
N ARG A 585 12.14 25.30 9.93
CA ARG A 585 12.16 24.98 8.49
C ARG A 585 11.34 26.00 7.68
N PRO A 586 11.47 26.02 6.35
CA PRO A 586 10.58 26.74 5.46
C PRO A 586 9.12 26.38 5.66
N LEU A 587 8.24 27.38 5.54
CA LEU A 587 6.80 27.25 5.75
C LEU A 587 6.03 27.50 4.44
N SER A 588 5.05 26.66 4.17
CA SER A 588 4.13 26.79 3.04
C SER A 588 2.80 26.09 3.36
N PHE A 589 1.81 26.33 2.52
CA PHE A 589 0.51 25.65 2.54
C PHE A 589 0.06 25.36 1.11
N THR A 590 -0.73 24.31 0.94
CA THR A 590 -1.30 23.92 -0.35
C THR A 590 -2.28 24.98 -0.83
N ASN A 591 -2.12 25.42 -2.07
CA ASN A 591 -3.10 26.19 -2.83
C ASN A 591 -3.24 25.57 -4.23
N TRP A 592 -4.26 25.99 -4.97
CA TRP A 592 -4.52 25.50 -6.33
C TRP A 592 -5.28 26.57 -7.12
N VAL A 593 -5.38 26.39 -8.45
CA VAL A 593 -5.85 27.43 -9.39
C VAL A 593 -7.20 28.01 -8.97
N THR A 594 -8.13 27.16 -8.53
CA THR A 594 -9.48 27.49 -8.10
C THR A 594 -9.59 28.42 -6.88
N THR A 595 -8.54 28.50 -6.05
CA THR A 595 -8.49 29.47 -4.92
C THR A 595 -7.23 30.32 -4.95
N ASP A 596 -6.62 30.50 -6.12
CA ASP A 596 -5.44 31.33 -6.28
C ASP A 596 -5.74 32.83 -6.03
N LEU A 597 -4.72 33.68 -6.19
CA LEU A 597 -4.84 35.12 -5.98
C LEU A 597 -5.08 35.93 -7.27
N LEU A 598 -5.27 35.24 -8.39
CA LEU A 598 -5.55 35.85 -9.69
C LEU A 598 -7.06 36.09 -9.84
N GLU A 599 -7.43 36.78 -10.92
CA GLU A 599 -8.82 36.88 -11.36
C GLU A 599 -8.97 36.12 -12.68
N HIS A 600 -10.04 35.34 -12.82
CA HIS A 600 -10.29 34.51 -13.99
C HIS A 600 -11.56 34.91 -14.72
N PRO A 601 -11.57 36.06 -15.43
CA PRO A 601 -12.79 36.57 -16.06
C PRO A 601 -13.38 35.64 -17.14
N GLU A 602 -12.59 34.74 -17.71
CA GLU A 602 -13.06 33.73 -18.68
C GLU A 602 -13.57 32.43 -18.05
N GLU A 603 -13.48 32.26 -16.74
CA GLU A 603 -13.92 31.04 -16.04
C GLU A 603 -15.47 30.92 -16.07
N PRO A 604 -16.04 29.93 -16.77
CA PRO A 604 -17.48 29.75 -16.86
C PRO A 604 -18.15 29.28 -15.56
N ASP A 605 -17.45 28.53 -14.70
CA ASP A 605 -18.00 28.10 -13.42
C ASP A 605 -17.68 29.12 -12.32
N PRO A 606 -18.68 29.85 -11.80
CA PRO A 606 -18.44 30.86 -10.76
C PRO A 606 -17.95 30.28 -9.43
N GLU A 607 -18.02 28.96 -9.22
CA GLU A 607 -17.40 28.30 -8.06
C GLU A 607 -15.88 28.21 -8.18
N GLU A 608 -15.34 28.14 -9.41
CA GLU A 608 -13.90 28.01 -9.71
C GLU A 608 -13.11 29.32 -9.63
N ASP A 609 -13.80 30.48 -9.59
CA ASP A 609 -13.22 31.81 -9.34
C ASP A 609 -14.01 32.54 -8.22
N LEU A 610 -14.42 31.78 -7.21
CA LEU A 610 -15.37 32.25 -6.19
C LEU A 610 -14.73 33.09 -5.07
N VAL A 611 -13.50 32.74 -4.70
CA VAL A 611 -12.77 33.33 -3.58
C VAL A 611 -11.28 33.04 -3.68
N SER A 612 -10.46 34.05 -3.43
CA SER A 612 -9.01 33.91 -3.37
C SER A 612 -8.49 33.56 -1.97
N VAL A 613 -7.41 32.80 -1.93
CA VAL A 613 -6.55 32.60 -0.76
C VAL A 613 -5.16 33.13 -1.12
N ASN A 614 -4.75 34.24 -0.50
CA ASN A 614 -3.55 34.99 -0.86
C ASN A 614 -2.40 34.76 0.14
N PRO A 615 -1.36 34.00 -0.21
CA PRO A 615 -0.16 33.83 0.63
C PRO A 615 0.55 35.13 1.01
N ASN A 616 0.48 36.19 0.19
CA ASN A 616 1.25 37.42 0.38
C ASN A 616 0.83 38.23 1.63
N VAL A 617 -0.34 37.95 2.22
CA VAL A 617 -0.80 38.61 3.45
C VAL A 617 -0.23 37.97 4.73
N ILE A 618 0.44 36.82 4.60
CA ILE A 618 1.06 36.07 5.69
C ILE A 618 2.54 36.45 5.77
N HIS A 619 3.02 36.78 6.97
CA HIS A 619 4.35 37.30 7.19
C HIS A 619 5.07 36.62 8.36
N LEU A 620 6.40 36.59 8.27
CA LEU A 620 7.27 35.91 9.23
C LEU A 620 8.00 36.90 10.15
N LYS A 621 8.33 36.44 11.36
CA LYS A 621 9.19 37.15 12.34
C LYS A 621 9.95 36.16 13.23
N GLY A 622 11.05 36.59 13.86
CA GLY A 622 11.84 35.72 14.72
C GLY A 622 12.68 34.72 13.92
N ASP A 623 12.89 33.50 14.45
CA ASP A 623 13.83 32.54 13.87
C ASP A 623 13.44 32.04 12.47
N VAL A 624 12.13 31.97 12.16
CA VAL A 624 11.61 31.56 10.83
C VAL A 624 11.98 32.52 9.69
N THR A 625 12.39 33.76 9.97
CA THR A 625 12.84 34.67 8.90
C THR A 625 14.16 34.24 8.26
N LYS A 626 14.88 33.28 8.88
CA LYS A 626 16.10 32.69 8.29
C LYS A 626 15.80 31.55 7.33
N THR A 627 14.64 30.90 7.47
CA THR A 627 14.18 29.82 6.59
C THR A 627 13.22 30.30 5.52
N GLN A 628 12.49 31.39 5.80
CA GLN A 628 11.53 32.04 4.91
C GLN A 628 10.30 31.16 4.58
N GLN A 629 9.38 31.70 3.77
CA GLN A 629 8.20 31.02 3.26
C GLN A 629 8.25 30.94 1.73
N PHE A 630 7.46 30.04 1.16
CA PHE A 630 7.24 29.94 -0.29
C PHE A 630 5.77 29.64 -0.57
N ALA A 631 5.28 30.02 -1.75
CA ALA A 631 3.94 29.68 -2.21
C ALA A 631 3.97 28.32 -2.94
N SER A 632 2.92 27.51 -2.75
CA SER A 632 2.85 26.13 -3.25
C SER A 632 1.53 25.92 -3.98
N TYR A 633 1.59 25.62 -5.27
CA TYR A 633 0.40 25.42 -6.11
C TYR A 633 0.34 24.06 -6.76
N HIS A 634 -0.85 23.49 -6.81
CA HIS A 634 -1.20 22.42 -7.74
C HIS A 634 -1.72 23.05 -9.03
N VAL A 635 -1.11 22.71 -10.16
CA VAL A 635 -1.45 23.29 -11.47
C VAL A 635 -1.43 22.18 -12.52
N TYR A 636 -2.61 21.85 -13.04
CA TYR A 636 -2.77 20.90 -14.13
C TYR A 636 -3.12 21.66 -15.41
N PRO A 637 -2.62 21.24 -16.59
CA PRO A 637 -2.80 22.04 -17.81
C PRO A 637 -4.24 22.09 -18.32
N TYR A 638 -5.12 21.21 -17.84
CA TYR A 638 -6.46 20.99 -18.39
C TYR A 638 -7.59 21.57 -17.53
N TYR A 639 -7.35 21.97 -16.29
CA TYR A 639 -8.41 22.41 -15.36
C TYR A 639 -7.87 23.49 -14.41
N PRO A 640 -8.66 24.53 -14.07
CA PRO A 640 -10.05 24.78 -14.49
C PRO A 640 -10.15 25.32 -15.94
N GLU A 641 -11.36 25.63 -16.40
CA GLU A 641 -11.63 26.01 -17.80
C GLU A 641 -10.99 27.36 -18.17
N SER A 642 -10.65 28.21 -17.20
CA SER A 642 -9.84 29.41 -17.41
C SER A 642 -8.51 29.09 -18.12
N LEU A 643 -7.89 27.94 -17.85
CA LEU A 643 -6.67 27.49 -18.55
C LEU A 643 -6.92 27.10 -20.01
N ASN A 644 -8.16 26.79 -20.39
CA ASN A 644 -8.53 26.54 -21.79
C ASN A 644 -8.86 27.85 -22.53
N TYR A 645 -9.45 28.85 -21.87
CA TYR A 645 -10.05 29.99 -22.58
C TYR A 645 -9.37 31.35 -22.37
N GLN A 646 -8.70 31.58 -21.23
CA GLN A 646 -8.16 32.90 -20.87
C GLN A 646 -6.88 33.28 -21.62
N TYR A 647 -6.02 32.31 -21.93
CA TYR A 647 -4.63 32.56 -22.34
C TYR A 647 -4.33 32.24 -23.80
N ASN A 648 -5.36 32.13 -24.64
CA ASN A 648 -5.29 31.57 -26.01
C ASN A 648 -4.32 32.25 -26.99
N ASP A 649 -3.91 33.49 -26.71
CA ASP A 649 -3.00 34.25 -27.56
C ASP A 649 -1.55 34.30 -27.05
N TYR A 650 -1.27 33.72 -25.88
CA TYR A 650 0.08 33.67 -25.35
C TYR A 650 0.97 32.73 -26.16
N ILE A 651 2.17 33.21 -26.49
CA ILE A 651 3.21 32.44 -27.18
C ILE A 651 4.40 32.27 -26.23
N ASP A 652 4.79 31.02 -25.98
CA ASP A 652 5.89 30.68 -25.09
C ASP A 652 7.28 30.96 -25.71
N PHE A 653 8.31 30.70 -24.92
CA PHE A 653 9.71 30.83 -25.33
C PHE A 653 10.13 29.90 -26.48
N ARG A 654 9.30 28.91 -26.82
CA ARG A 654 9.47 27.98 -27.95
C ARG A 654 8.71 28.44 -29.19
N GLY A 655 7.99 29.57 -29.13
CA GLY A 655 7.21 30.10 -30.25
C GLY A 655 5.87 29.39 -30.47
N LYS A 656 5.36 28.66 -29.47
CA LYS A 656 4.10 27.92 -29.54
C LYS A 656 3.03 28.53 -28.63
N LYS A 657 1.76 28.34 -28.97
CA LYS A 657 0.64 28.68 -28.08
C LYS A 657 0.72 27.83 -26.82
N ASN A 658 0.64 28.46 -25.65
CA ASN A 658 0.83 27.75 -24.38
C ASN A 658 0.12 28.48 -23.23
N ASN A 659 -1.11 28.06 -22.94
CA ASN A 659 -1.93 28.66 -21.89
C ASN A 659 -1.35 28.39 -20.49
N TYR A 660 -0.72 27.23 -20.29
CA TYR A 660 -0.09 26.85 -19.03
C TYR A 660 1.07 27.80 -18.69
N ALA A 661 1.98 28.06 -19.64
CA ALA A 661 3.08 29.01 -19.45
C ALA A 661 2.59 30.44 -19.16
N ALA A 662 1.49 30.86 -19.80
CA ALA A 662 0.90 32.17 -19.54
C ALA A 662 0.38 32.31 -18.11
N TYR A 663 -0.33 31.27 -17.63
CA TYR A 663 -0.81 31.21 -16.25
C TYR A 663 0.35 31.21 -15.26
N LEU A 664 1.41 30.42 -15.50
CA LEU A 664 2.59 30.42 -14.62
C LEU A 664 3.22 31.80 -14.50
N LYS A 665 3.32 32.53 -15.63
CA LYS A 665 3.84 33.89 -15.64
C LYS A 665 3.01 34.86 -14.81
N ASP A 666 1.68 34.82 -14.95
CA ASP A 666 0.79 35.70 -14.20
C ASP A 666 0.78 35.34 -12.71
N LEU A 667 0.81 34.04 -12.37
CA LEU A 667 0.93 33.54 -11.01
C LEU A 667 2.25 33.99 -10.37
N HIS A 668 3.38 33.85 -11.07
CA HIS A 668 4.68 34.28 -10.57
C HIS A 668 4.72 35.79 -10.33
N ALA A 669 4.19 36.58 -11.28
CA ALA A 669 4.13 38.04 -11.18
C ALA A 669 3.25 38.53 -10.02
N ALA A 670 2.25 37.74 -9.60
CA ALA A 670 1.37 38.07 -8.50
C ALA A 670 1.99 37.83 -7.11
N HIS A 671 3.13 37.14 -7.01
CA HIS A 671 3.74 36.75 -5.74
C HIS A 671 4.90 37.63 -5.28
N ASP A 672 4.93 37.92 -3.97
CA ASP A 672 6.07 38.57 -3.28
C ASP A 672 7.10 37.55 -2.74
N MET A 673 6.87 36.26 -3.00
CA MET A 673 7.68 35.15 -2.51
C MET A 673 7.89 34.09 -3.61
N PRO A 674 8.91 33.23 -3.51
CA PRO A 674 9.13 32.18 -4.49
C PRO A 674 7.95 31.21 -4.60
N VAL A 675 7.70 30.74 -5.83
CA VAL A 675 6.59 29.85 -6.16
C VAL A 675 7.12 28.46 -6.50
N LEU A 676 6.60 27.44 -5.83
CA LEU A 676 6.78 26.03 -6.16
C LEU A 676 5.51 25.50 -6.81
N ILE A 677 5.64 24.86 -7.96
CA ILE A 677 4.56 24.04 -8.51
C ILE A 677 4.62 22.66 -7.83
N ALA A 678 3.98 22.57 -6.67
CA ALA A 678 4.04 21.40 -5.81
C ALA A 678 3.30 20.18 -6.38
N GLU A 679 2.43 20.40 -7.38
CA GLU A 679 1.89 19.34 -8.22
C GLU A 679 1.69 19.82 -9.65
N PHE A 680 2.16 19.02 -10.60
CA PHE A 680 1.75 19.08 -12.00
C PHE A 680 1.73 17.65 -12.57
N GLY A 681 0.86 17.37 -13.54
CA GLY A 681 0.75 16.01 -14.06
C GLY A 681 -0.28 15.82 -15.15
N ILE A 682 -0.25 14.65 -15.77
CA ILE A 682 -1.25 14.21 -16.74
C ILE A 682 -1.36 12.68 -16.69
N PRO A 683 -2.56 12.08 -16.73
CA PRO A 683 -2.69 10.64 -16.64
C PRO A 683 -2.53 9.96 -18.00
N SER A 684 -1.86 8.81 -18.03
CA SER A 684 -1.68 7.96 -19.21
C SER A 684 -2.79 6.90 -19.35
N SER A 685 -4.01 7.25 -18.94
CA SER A 685 -5.17 6.36 -18.93
C SER A 685 -5.81 6.24 -20.32
N ARG A 686 -6.55 5.17 -20.55
CA ARG A 686 -7.25 4.95 -21.82
C ARG A 686 -8.56 5.73 -21.90
N GLY A 687 -9.26 5.86 -20.76
CA GLY A 687 -10.42 6.74 -20.61
C GLY A 687 -10.03 8.21 -20.55
N LYS A 688 -11.03 9.10 -20.68
CA LYS A 688 -10.85 10.55 -20.69
C LYS A 688 -11.88 11.22 -19.78
N THR A 689 -11.43 12.23 -19.03
CA THR A 689 -12.29 13.01 -18.13
C THR A 689 -12.47 14.44 -18.62
N HIS A 690 -11.42 15.07 -19.13
CA HIS A 690 -11.46 16.47 -19.50
C HIS A 690 -10.59 16.76 -20.73
N ASN A 691 -10.97 17.75 -21.53
CA ASN A 691 -10.20 18.17 -22.71
C ASN A 691 -9.29 19.34 -22.37
N ASN A 692 -8.18 19.44 -23.11
CA ASN A 692 -7.36 20.64 -23.14
C ASN A 692 -7.21 21.15 -24.59
N VAL A 693 -7.17 22.47 -24.78
CA VAL A 693 -7.05 23.10 -26.11
C VAL A 693 -5.78 22.73 -26.89
N ASN A 694 -4.70 22.35 -26.20
CA ASN A 694 -3.44 21.90 -26.81
C ASN A 694 -3.31 20.37 -26.86
N GLY A 695 -4.35 19.63 -26.47
CA GLY A 695 -4.36 18.17 -26.47
C GLY A 695 -3.76 17.53 -25.21
N TRP A 696 -3.37 18.31 -24.19
CA TRP A 696 -2.91 17.81 -22.89
C TRP A 696 -4.10 17.43 -21.99
N ASN A 697 -4.88 16.46 -22.45
CA ASN A 697 -6.15 16.06 -21.85
C ASN A 697 -5.97 15.35 -20.50
N GLN A 698 -6.99 15.40 -19.63
CA GLN A 698 -7.05 14.54 -18.45
C GLN A 698 -7.43 13.12 -18.87
N GLY A 699 -6.41 12.37 -19.28
CA GLY A 699 -6.52 11.00 -19.78
C GLY A 699 -6.55 10.93 -21.30
N HIS A 700 -6.64 9.72 -21.84
CA HIS A 700 -6.51 9.44 -23.27
C HIS A 700 -5.18 9.94 -23.85
N MET A 701 -4.12 9.76 -23.06
CA MET A 701 -2.73 10.05 -23.40
C MET A 701 -1.95 8.74 -23.30
N SER A 702 -1.08 8.45 -24.27
CA SER A 702 -0.17 7.31 -24.15
C SER A 702 0.87 7.56 -23.06
N GLU A 703 1.54 6.50 -22.57
CA GLU A 703 2.65 6.65 -21.61
C GLU A 703 3.79 7.52 -22.21
N THR A 704 4.02 7.44 -23.51
CA THR A 704 4.96 8.30 -24.25
C THR A 704 4.49 9.76 -24.23
N GLN A 705 3.23 10.02 -24.60
CA GLN A 705 2.67 11.38 -24.62
C GLN A 705 2.61 12.01 -23.22
N GLN A 706 2.41 11.19 -22.18
CA GLN A 706 2.54 11.62 -20.79
C GLN A 706 3.96 12.14 -20.54
N GLY A 707 5.01 11.37 -20.88
CA GLY A 707 6.40 11.78 -20.70
C GLY A 707 6.73 13.08 -21.43
N GLU A 708 6.36 13.18 -22.71
CA GLU A 708 6.55 14.38 -23.52
C GLU A 708 5.88 15.61 -22.90
N THR A 709 4.65 15.46 -22.41
CA THR A 709 3.90 16.55 -21.78
C THR A 709 4.53 16.94 -20.44
N LEU A 710 4.90 15.98 -19.59
CA LEU A 710 5.53 16.25 -18.30
C LEU A 710 6.84 17.04 -18.47
N VAL A 711 7.68 16.65 -19.43
CA VAL A 711 8.91 17.40 -19.76
C VAL A 711 8.56 18.81 -20.24
N HIS A 712 7.58 18.95 -21.13
CA HIS A 712 7.17 20.25 -21.66
C HIS A 712 6.69 21.22 -20.56
N LEU A 713 5.88 20.75 -19.61
CA LEU A 713 5.38 21.53 -18.47
C LEU A 713 6.52 21.87 -17.50
N PHE A 714 7.43 20.92 -17.21
CA PHE A 714 8.58 21.18 -16.35
C PHE A 714 9.51 22.24 -16.93
N GLU A 715 9.74 22.23 -18.24
CA GLU A 715 10.49 23.27 -18.94
C GLU A 715 9.83 24.66 -18.82
N ASP A 716 8.50 24.76 -18.87
CA ASP A 716 7.79 26.04 -18.64
C ASP A 716 8.02 26.56 -17.22
N ILE A 717 7.95 25.68 -16.22
CA ILE A 717 8.19 26.02 -14.81
C ILE A 717 9.61 26.57 -14.62
N LEU A 718 10.62 25.90 -15.20
CA LEU A 718 12.01 26.34 -15.10
C LEU A 718 12.25 27.63 -15.90
N HIS A 719 11.59 27.82 -17.05
CA HIS A 719 11.73 29.02 -17.86
C HIS A 719 11.22 30.27 -17.15
N GLU A 720 10.13 30.13 -16.39
CA GLU A 720 9.56 31.20 -15.57
C GLU A 720 10.38 31.51 -14.30
N ASP A 721 11.51 30.82 -14.08
CA ASP A 721 12.39 30.95 -12.91
C ASP A 721 11.69 30.70 -11.56
N MET A 722 10.70 29.80 -11.56
CA MET A 722 10.08 29.29 -10.34
C MET A 722 11.04 28.39 -9.55
N MET A 723 10.66 28.00 -8.32
CA MET A 723 11.47 27.10 -7.47
C MET A 723 11.68 25.73 -8.07
N GLY A 724 10.83 25.32 -9.01
CA GLY A 724 10.83 24.01 -9.64
C GLY A 724 9.46 23.33 -9.54
N GLY A 725 9.42 22.01 -9.67
CA GLY A 725 8.17 21.27 -9.75
C GLY A 725 8.22 19.83 -9.26
N LEU A 726 7.08 19.32 -8.81
CA LEU A 726 6.89 17.93 -8.40
C LEU A 726 5.80 17.26 -9.24
N ILE A 727 6.15 16.16 -9.90
CA ILE A 727 5.22 15.39 -10.73
C ILE A 727 4.22 14.66 -9.84
N PHE A 728 2.93 14.83 -10.13
CA PHE A 728 1.87 13.97 -9.61
C PHE A 728 1.66 12.82 -10.60
N THR A 729 2.09 11.60 -10.30
CA THR A 729 2.69 11.10 -9.03
C THR A 729 3.74 10.01 -9.31
N TRP A 730 4.38 9.45 -8.27
CA TRP A 730 5.34 8.36 -8.43
C TRP A 730 4.70 7.09 -9.00
N GLN A 731 3.66 6.56 -8.35
CA GLN A 731 3.04 5.28 -8.70
C GLN A 731 1.58 5.41 -9.15
N ASP A 732 1.13 4.50 -10.02
CA ASP A 732 -0.28 4.33 -10.34
C ASP A 732 -1.05 3.89 -9.07
N GLU A 733 -2.25 4.44 -8.88
CA GLU A 733 -3.05 4.25 -7.66
C GLU A 733 -4.46 3.77 -8.01
N TRP A 734 -4.67 2.44 -8.00
CA TRP A 734 -5.90 1.81 -8.49
C TRP A 734 -7.16 2.10 -7.66
N PHE A 735 -7.01 2.60 -6.42
CA PHE A 735 -8.16 2.98 -5.60
C PHE A 735 -8.83 4.29 -6.06
N LYS A 736 -8.13 5.10 -6.85
CA LYS A 736 -8.60 6.43 -7.25
C LYS A 736 -9.81 6.34 -8.20
N ARG A 737 -10.60 7.41 -8.18
CA ARG A 737 -11.88 7.54 -8.89
C ARG A 737 -11.96 8.93 -9.53
N THR A 738 -12.74 9.06 -10.60
CA THR A 738 -13.03 10.35 -11.24
C THR A 738 -14.53 10.53 -11.40
N TRP A 739 -15.00 11.79 -11.43
CA TRP A 739 -16.43 12.12 -11.38
C TRP A 739 -17.26 11.49 -12.52
N ASN A 740 -16.69 11.30 -13.72
CA ASN A 740 -17.43 10.78 -14.86
C ASN A 740 -17.50 9.24 -14.92
N THR A 741 -16.77 8.52 -14.06
CA THR A 741 -16.77 7.04 -14.00
C THR A 741 -16.94 6.45 -12.61
N MET A 742 -16.86 7.24 -11.53
CA MET A 742 -16.89 6.75 -10.13
C MET A 742 -18.16 5.99 -9.73
N ASP A 743 -19.24 6.16 -10.48
CA ASP A 743 -20.52 5.49 -10.29
C ASP A 743 -20.59 4.13 -11.02
N LEU A 744 -19.60 3.83 -11.87
CA LEU A 744 -19.56 2.64 -12.72
C LEU A 744 -18.71 1.50 -12.14
N ASP A 745 -18.00 1.75 -11.03
CA ASP A 745 -17.23 0.75 -10.28
C ASP A 745 -17.82 0.50 -8.87
N ASP A 746 -17.36 -0.55 -8.20
CA ASP A 746 -17.65 -0.76 -6.78
C ASP A 746 -16.64 0.05 -5.92
N PRO A 747 -17.11 1.03 -5.12
CA PRO A 747 -16.23 1.87 -4.32
C PRO A 747 -15.41 1.09 -3.28
N ASP A 748 -15.89 -0.06 -2.81
CA ASP A 748 -15.23 -0.90 -1.82
C ASP A 748 -14.23 -1.89 -2.48
N ARG A 749 -14.19 -1.94 -3.82
CA ARG A 749 -13.37 -2.90 -4.58
C ARG A 749 -12.39 -2.28 -5.57
N ARG A 750 -12.28 -0.94 -5.65
CA ARG A 750 -11.36 -0.24 -6.56
C ARG A 750 -9.89 -0.70 -6.49
N PRO A 751 -9.28 -0.96 -5.31
CA PRO A 751 -7.87 -1.35 -5.26
C PRO A 751 -7.54 -2.72 -5.87
N PHE A 752 -8.54 -3.57 -6.11
CA PHE A 752 -8.34 -4.98 -6.48
C PHE A 752 -8.20 -5.19 -7.98
N TRP A 753 -8.35 -4.17 -8.81
CA TRP A 753 -8.23 -4.28 -10.26
C TRP A 753 -7.83 -2.93 -10.88
N SER A 754 -7.21 -2.97 -12.07
CA SER A 754 -6.74 -1.77 -12.76
C SER A 754 -7.81 -1.29 -13.72
N ASN A 755 -8.42 -0.14 -13.44
CA ASN A 755 -9.46 0.40 -14.30
C ASN A 755 -8.86 1.34 -15.35
N ALA A 756 -8.68 0.82 -16.57
CA ALA A 756 -8.16 1.58 -17.70
C ALA A 756 -9.04 2.77 -18.14
N GLN A 757 -10.32 2.78 -17.75
CA GLN A 757 -11.29 3.81 -18.13
C GLN A 757 -11.32 5.01 -17.18
N THR A 758 -10.77 4.89 -15.98
CA THR A 758 -10.73 5.96 -14.98
C THR A 758 -9.43 6.72 -15.10
N SER A 759 -9.49 8.03 -15.33
CA SER A 759 -8.29 8.84 -15.55
C SER A 759 -7.36 8.92 -14.34
N GLU A 760 -7.93 8.95 -13.14
CA GLU A 760 -7.20 9.16 -11.89
C GLU A 760 -6.30 7.99 -11.45
N GLN A 761 -6.42 6.81 -12.06
CA GLN A 761 -5.63 5.65 -11.65
C GLN A 761 -4.24 5.58 -12.29
N GLN A 762 -4.03 6.22 -13.45
CA GLN A 762 -2.81 6.06 -14.26
C GLN A 762 -1.93 7.32 -14.36
N PHE A 763 -1.80 8.09 -13.27
CA PHE A 763 -0.90 9.25 -13.19
C PHE A 763 0.58 8.90 -12.95
N GLY A 764 0.86 7.70 -12.43
CA GLY A 764 2.20 7.30 -12.00
C GLY A 764 3.20 7.23 -13.13
N LEU A 765 4.48 7.39 -12.79
CA LEU A 765 5.62 6.97 -13.62
C LEU A 765 5.93 5.47 -13.45
N LEU A 766 5.47 4.89 -12.34
CA LEU A 766 5.50 3.46 -12.03
C LEU A 766 4.11 2.85 -12.22
N SER A 767 4.04 1.78 -13.03
CA SER A 767 2.86 0.96 -13.26
C SER A 767 2.99 -0.41 -12.57
N PHE A 768 1.84 -1.05 -12.39
CA PHE A 768 1.71 -2.38 -11.81
C PHE A 768 0.98 -3.38 -12.72
N ASP A 769 0.66 -3.00 -13.96
CA ASP A 769 -0.13 -3.83 -14.85
C ASP A 769 0.62 -5.09 -15.30
N VAL A 770 -0.06 -6.24 -15.27
CA VAL A 770 0.50 -7.54 -15.68
C VAL A 770 0.69 -7.62 -17.20
N LEU A 771 -0.28 -7.11 -17.97
CA LEU A 771 -0.29 -7.14 -19.44
C LEU A 771 -0.04 -8.56 -19.98
N LYS A 772 -0.91 -9.49 -19.58
CA LYS A 772 -0.72 -10.93 -19.85
C LYS A 772 -0.66 -11.26 -21.35
N VAL A 773 -1.23 -10.41 -22.20
CA VAL A 773 -1.06 -10.43 -23.65
C VAL A 773 -0.65 -9.04 -24.09
N LYS A 774 0.46 -8.95 -24.83
CA LYS A 774 1.05 -7.68 -25.26
C LYS A 774 0.52 -7.13 -26.59
N VAL A 775 -0.65 -7.58 -27.06
CA VAL A 775 -1.39 -7.10 -28.27
C VAL A 775 -0.48 -6.37 -29.27
N ASP A 776 0.37 -7.15 -29.93
CA ASP A 776 1.46 -6.67 -30.79
C ASP A 776 1.59 -7.50 -32.08
N GLY A 777 0.70 -8.46 -32.29
CA GLY A 777 0.75 -9.35 -33.43
C GLY A 777 1.69 -10.54 -33.23
N ASP A 778 2.17 -10.78 -32.01
CA ASP A 778 2.95 -11.97 -31.65
C ASP A 778 2.15 -12.91 -30.76
N ASP A 779 1.86 -14.11 -31.26
CA ASP A 779 0.93 -14.99 -30.58
C ASP A 779 1.51 -15.84 -29.45
N ARG A 780 2.80 -15.69 -29.12
CA ARG A 780 3.48 -16.48 -28.08
C ARG A 780 2.84 -16.31 -26.70
N ASP A 781 2.28 -15.14 -26.41
CA ASP A 781 1.59 -14.83 -25.15
C ASP A 781 0.26 -15.61 -24.97
N TRP A 782 -0.23 -16.28 -26.02
CA TRP A 782 -1.46 -17.08 -25.99
C TRP A 782 -1.26 -18.52 -25.52
N GLU A 783 -0.03 -18.93 -25.18
CA GLU A 783 0.22 -20.23 -24.59
C GLU A 783 -0.61 -20.40 -23.29
N GLY A 784 -1.39 -21.48 -23.21
CA GLY A 784 -2.27 -21.76 -22.07
C GLY A 784 -3.60 -20.99 -22.04
N ALA A 785 -3.87 -20.10 -23.02
CA ALA A 785 -5.15 -19.42 -23.12
C ALA A 785 -6.30 -20.39 -23.46
N LYS A 786 -7.54 -20.00 -23.12
CA LYS A 786 -8.71 -20.87 -23.29
C LYS A 786 -9.23 -20.80 -24.71
N THR A 787 -9.18 -21.90 -25.44
CA THR A 787 -9.88 -22.03 -26.72
C THR A 787 -11.39 -22.13 -26.49
N MET A 788 -12.13 -21.13 -26.96
CA MET A 788 -13.59 -21.07 -26.90
C MET A 788 -14.19 -21.81 -28.09
N TYR A 789 -13.72 -21.57 -29.30
CA TYR A 789 -14.22 -22.24 -30.50
C TYR A 789 -13.09 -22.67 -31.42
N GLU A 790 -13.37 -23.73 -32.17
CA GLU A 790 -12.56 -24.21 -33.29
C GLU A 790 -13.50 -24.54 -34.44
N SER A 791 -13.04 -24.30 -35.66
CA SER A 791 -13.79 -24.59 -36.88
C SER A 791 -12.87 -24.65 -38.09
N SER A 792 -13.41 -25.12 -39.22
CA SER A 792 -12.73 -25.12 -40.52
C SER A 792 -13.30 -24.07 -41.48
N GLY A 793 -13.91 -23.00 -40.96
CA GLY A 793 -14.47 -21.89 -41.74
C GLY A 793 -13.58 -20.64 -41.70
N PRO A 794 -14.07 -19.50 -42.22
CA PRO A 794 -13.33 -18.22 -42.23
C PRO A 794 -12.74 -17.79 -40.88
N ILE A 795 -13.41 -18.10 -39.77
CA ILE A 795 -12.85 -18.04 -38.41
C ILE A 795 -12.48 -19.46 -38.00
N GLU A 796 -11.19 -19.71 -37.84
CA GLU A 796 -10.67 -21.01 -37.45
C GLU A 796 -10.73 -21.22 -35.95
N SER A 797 -10.43 -20.19 -35.14
CA SER A 797 -10.54 -20.29 -33.70
C SER A 797 -10.85 -18.95 -33.02
N LEU A 798 -11.42 -19.05 -31.82
CA LEU A 798 -11.53 -17.95 -30.87
C LEU A 798 -10.91 -18.41 -29.55
N MET A 799 -9.91 -17.67 -29.06
CA MET A 799 -9.29 -17.89 -27.74
C MET A 799 -9.53 -16.70 -26.82
N MET A 800 -9.55 -16.95 -25.51
CA MET A 800 -9.73 -15.93 -24.49
C MET A 800 -8.76 -16.09 -23.32
N GLN A 801 -8.34 -14.95 -22.77
CA GLN A 801 -7.54 -14.82 -21.56
C GLN A 801 -7.94 -13.52 -20.82
N HIS A 802 -7.49 -13.32 -19.59
CA HIS A 802 -7.72 -12.08 -18.83
C HIS A 802 -6.54 -11.79 -17.90
N ASP A 803 -6.50 -10.56 -17.41
CA ASP A 803 -5.73 -10.11 -16.24
C ASP A 803 -6.55 -9.07 -15.45
N GLU A 804 -5.93 -8.43 -14.48
CA GLU A 804 -6.52 -7.45 -13.57
C GLU A 804 -7.01 -6.17 -14.28
N ARG A 805 -6.64 -5.94 -15.54
CA ARG A 805 -6.99 -4.74 -16.32
C ARG A 805 -7.90 -5.02 -17.52
N TYR A 806 -7.70 -6.15 -18.19
CA TYR A 806 -8.32 -6.45 -19.48
C TYR A 806 -8.84 -7.89 -19.60
N VAL A 807 -9.80 -8.06 -20.51
CA VAL A 807 -10.09 -9.35 -21.16
C VAL A 807 -9.49 -9.35 -22.56
N TYR A 808 -8.84 -10.44 -22.92
CA TYR A 808 -8.15 -10.62 -24.19
C TYR A 808 -8.90 -11.61 -25.08
N TYR A 809 -8.93 -11.34 -26.39
CA TYR A 809 -9.48 -12.21 -27.43
C TYR A 809 -8.49 -12.39 -28.58
N LYS A 810 -8.25 -13.64 -29.01
CA LYS A 810 -7.54 -13.95 -30.27
C LYS A 810 -8.52 -14.57 -31.24
N ILE A 811 -8.65 -13.99 -32.42
CA ILE A 811 -9.49 -14.51 -33.50
C ILE A 811 -8.56 -14.96 -34.62
N GLN A 812 -8.37 -16.27 -34.76
CA GLN A 812 -7.64 -16.85 -35.88
C GLN A 812 -8.57 -16.94 -37.09
N MET A 813 -8.13 -16.43 -38.24
CA MET A 813 -8.85 -16.49 -39.50
C MET A 813 -8.14 -17.41 -40.49
N SER A 814 -8.89 -17.96 -41.43
CA SER A 814 -8.30 -18.73 -42.53
C SER A 814 -7.62 -17.78 -43.52
N ALA A 815 -6.54 -18.24 -44.16
CA ALA A 815 -5.77 -17.44 -45.12
C ALA A 815 -6.58 -16.94 -46.33
N ASP A 816 -7.70 -17.61 -46.65
CA ASP A 816 -8.62 -17.24 -47.73
C ASP A 816 -9.84 -16.43 -47.28
N ALA A 817 -9.95 -16.12 -45.98
CA ALA A 817 -11.05 -15.35 -45.43
C ALA A 817 -11.07 -13.92 -45.99
N LYS A 818 -12.23 -13.49 -46.49
CA LYS A 818 -12.44 -12.12 -47.01
C LYS A 818 -13.61 -11.46 -46.29
N GLY A 819 -13.30 -10.44 -45.50
CA GLY A 819 -14.26 -9.72 -44.68
C GLY A 819 -13.71 -9.46 -43.29
N TYR A 820 -14.55 -9.53 -42.27
CA TYR A 820 -14.15 -9.19 -40.90
C TYR A 820 -14.96 -9.94 -39.83
N PRO A 821 -14.39 -10.16 -38.63
CA PRO A 821 -15.10 -10.74 -37.51
C PRO A 821 -15.89 -9.70 -36.69
N MET A 822 -16.90 -10.17 -35.95
CA MET A 822 -17.63 -9.42 -34.94
C MET A 822 -17.79 -10.28 -33.70
N LEU A 823 -17.24 -9.81 -32.58
CA LEU A 823 -17.51 -10.43 -31.28
C LEU A 823 -18.95 -10.09 -30.84
N MET A 824 -19.59 -11.05 -30.21
CA MET A 824 -20.93 -10.94 -29.64
C MET A 824 -20.82 -11.35 -28.17
N LEU A 825 -21.13 -10.42 -27.26
CA LEU A 825 -20.88 -10.57 -25.84
C LEU A 825 -22.18 -10.47 -25.05
N ASP A 826 -22.43 -11.52 -24.27
CA ASP A 826 -23.44 -11.60 -23.22
C ASP A 826 -22.67 -11.62 -21.89
N THR A 827 -22.75 -10.50 -21.17
CA THR A 827 -22.01 -10.24 -19.94
C THR A 827 -22.89 -10.33 -18.70
N LYS A 828 -24.20 -10.03 -18.83
CA LYS A 828 -25.14 -9.93 -17.72
C LYS A 828 -26.14 -11.10 -17.65
N GLN A 829 -26.40 -11.79 -18.76
CA GLN A 829 -27.35 -12.92 -18.93
C GLN A 829 -28.83 -12.65 -18.61
N THR A 830 -29.17 -11.59 -17.87
CA THR A 830 -30.54 -11.25 -17.46
C THR A 830 -31.18 -10.16 -18.35
N GLN A 831 -30.39 -9.46 -19.17
CA GLN A 831 -30.82 -8.43 -20.13
C GLN A 831 -30.20 -8.71 -21.52
N GLY A 832 -30.43 -7.82 -22.49
CA GLY A 832 -29.71 -7.79 -23.77
C GLY A 832 -30.57 -8.05 -25.00
N ASN A 833 -29.96 -7.84 -26.16
CA ASN A 833 -30.58 -8.04 -27.47
C ASN A 833 -30.38 -9.47 -27.98
N THR A 834 -31.47 -10.17 -28.32
CA THR A 834 -31.42 -11.47 -29.00
C THR A 834 -31.44 -11.35 -30.54
N LYS A 835 -31.29 -10.12 -31.04
CA LYS A 835 -31.29 -9.77 -32.46
C LYS A 835 -30.22 -8.71 -32.71
N ILE A 836 -29.64 -8.70 -33.90
CA ILE A 836 -28.73 -7.67 -34.35
C ILE A 836 -29.22 -7.18 -35.71
N ASN A 837 -29.98 -6.08 -35.71
CA ASN A 837 -30.78 -5.65 -36.86
C ASN A 837 -29.92 -5.32 -38.07
N ASN A 838 -28.81 -4.61 -37.87
CA ASN A 838 -27.88 -4.21 -38.94
C ASN A 838 -27.31 -5.40 -39.71
N TYR A 839 -27.20 -6.57 -39.07
CA TYR A 839 -26.65 -7.80 -39.67
C TYR A 839 -27.70 -8.89 -39.92
N LYS A 840 -28.99 -8.62 -39.64
CA LYS A 840 -30.11 -9.58 -39.77
C LYS A 840 -29.84 -10.91 -39.06
N LEU A 841 -29.12 -10.86 -37.95
CA LEU A 841 -28.73 -12.01 -37.13
C LEU A 841 -29.60 -12.08 -35.87
N LYS A 842 -29.87 -13.29 -35.38
CA LYS A 842 -30.51 -13.56 -34.09
C LYS A 842 -29.59 -14.44 -33.25
N THR A 843 -29.75 -14.37 -31.95
CA THR A 843 -28.98 -15.15 -30.97
C THR A 843 -29.93 -15.78 -29.96
N GLU A 844 -29.54 -16.91 -29.38
CA GLU A 844 -30.24 -17.47 -28.21
C GLU A 844 -29.87 -16.73 -26.91
N ASN A 845 -28.66 -16.15 -26.85
CA ASN A 845 -28.21 -15.25 -25.77
C ASN A 845 -28.71 -13.82 -25.97
N GLY A 846 -29.00 -13.11 -24.88
CA GLY A 846 -29.21 -11.66 -24.87
C GLY A 846 -27.85 -10.96 -24.86
N LEU A 847 -27.57 -10.13 -25.86
CA LEU A 847 -26.29 -9.45 -25.98
C LEU A 847 -26.38 -8.02 -25.45
N GLU A 848 -25.55 -7.67 -24.48
CA GLU A 848 -25.31 -6.27 -24.13
C GLU A 848 -24.35 -5.62 -25.12
N PHE A 849 -23.40 -6.36 -25.69
CA PHE A 849 -22.36 -5.78 -26.53
C PHE A 849 -22.08 -6.56 -27.82
N ILE A 850 -21.69 -5.82 -28.86
CA ILE A 850 -21.09 -6.35 -30.09
C ILE A 850 -19.85 -5.54 -30.46
N ALA A 851 -18.83 -6.20 -31.03
CA ALA A 851 -17.61 -5.53 -31.50
C ALA A 851 -17.30 -5.88 -32.96
N PRO A 852 -17.89 -5.17 -33.95
CA PRO A 852 -17.52 -5.36 -35.35
C PRO A 852 -16.10 -4.81 -35.63
N LEU A 853 -15.17 -5.68 -36.02
CA LEU A 853 -13.76 -5.35 -36.27
C LEU A 853 -13.49 -5.09 -37.75
N LYS A 854 -14.31 -4.20 -38.36
CA LYS A 854 -14.36 -4.00 -39.83
C LYS A 854 -13.06 -3.48 -40.45
N SER A 855 -12.32 -2.66 -39.72
CA SER A 855 -11.05 -2.04 -40.13
C SER A 855 -10.48 -1.24 -38.97
N ALA A 856 -9.19 -0.90 -39.03
CA ALA A 856 -8.50 0.12 -38.22
C ALA A 856 -9.39 1.31 -37.78
N LYS A 857 -10.10 1.91 -38.74
CA LYS A 857 -10.88 3.15 -38.53
C LYS A 857 -12.29 2.92 -37.98
N ASN A 858 -12.79 1.69 -38.03
CA ASN A 858 -14.19 1.36 -37.75
C ASN A 858 -14.39 0.36 -36.61
N ALA A 859 -13.32 -0.29 -36.12
CA ALA A 859 -13.35 -1.17 -34.97
C ALA A 859 -13.84 -0.42 -33.72
N ARG A 860 -14.88 -0.96 -33.08
CA ARG A 860 -15.50 -0.38 -31.90
C ARG A 860 -16.31 -1.43 -31.15
N LEU A 861 -16.44 -1.26 -29.83
CA LEU A 861 -17.47 -1.90 -29.02
C LEU A 861 -18.74 -1.04 -29.07
N LEU A 862 -19.87 -1.69 -29.28
CA LEU A 862 -21.20 -1.09 -29.27
C LEU A 862 -22.03 -1.73 -28.16
N VAL A 863 -22.91 -0.94 -27.54
CA VAL A 863 -23.78 -1.37 -26.45
C VAL A 863 -25.24 -1.42 -26.90
N ASP A 864 -26.02 -2.34 -26.34
CA ASP A 864 -27.48 -2.35 -26.46
C ASP A 864 -28.03 -0.97 -26.11
N THR A 865 -28.88 -0.42 -26.97
CA THR A 865 -29.54 0.88 -26.74
C THR A 865 -30.30 0.97 -25.40
N GLN A 866 -30.79 -0.16 -24.88
CA GLN A 866 -31.45 -0.21 -23.56
C GLN A 866 -30.46 -0.14 -22.40
N TYR A 867 -29.20 -0.51 -22.65
CA TYR A 867 -28.10 -0.58 -21.69
C TYR A 867 -27.11 0.59 -21.84
N ASP A 868 -27.49 1.63 -22.60
CA ASP A 868 -26.71 2.85 -22.78
C ASP A 868 -26.87 3.79 -21.56
N ILE A 869 -25.98 3.61 -20.58
CA ILE A 869 -25.91 4.42 -19.35
C ILE A 869 -25.71 5.91 -19.70
N TYR A 870 -24.88 6.22 -20.69
CA TYR A 870 -24.61 7.60 -21.06
C TYR A 870 -25.89 8.29 -21.58
N ALA A 871 -26.63 7.64 -22.48
CA ALA A 871 -27.87 8.20 -22.98
C ALA A 871 -28.93 8.33 -21.87
N LEU A 872 -29.02 7.35 -20.96
CA LEU A 872 -29.94 7.38 -19.82
C LEU A 872 -29.74 8.61 -18.93
N TYR A 873 -28.49 8.95 -18.59
CA TYR A 873 -28.20 10.06 -17.67
C TYR A 873 -28.12 11.42 -18.37
N TYR A 874 -27.46 11.44 -19.53
CA TYR A 874 -27.04 12.69 -20.14
C TYR A 874 -27.94 13.13 -21.31
N GLY A 875 -28.88 12.29 -21.75
CA GLY A 875 -29.86 12.63 -22.79
C GLY A 875 -30.68 13.89 -22.49
N LYS A 876 -30.90 14.20 -21.21
CA LYS A 876 -31.60 15.42 -20.79
C LYS A 876 -30.81 16.71 -20.99
N TYR A 877 -29.48 16.64 -21.09
CA TYR A 877 -28.61 17.81 -21.26
C TYR A 877 -28.33 18.12 -22.73
N ASP A 878 -28.42 17.13 -23.61
CA ASP A 878 -28.32 17.30 -25.07
C ASP A 878 -29.36 16.44 -25.81
N PRO A 879 -30.66 16.79 -25.72
CA PRO A 879 -31.74 15.98 -26.28
C PRO A 879 -31.78 15.96 -27.82
N GLU A 880 -31.03 16.85 -28.49
CA GLU A 880 -30.96 16.87 -29.96
C GLU A 880 -30.02 15.79 -30.50
N ASN A 881 -28.97 15.45 -29.75
CA ASN A 881 -27.97 14.47 -30.19
C ASN A 881 -27.96 13.17 -29.38
N ILE A 882 -28.54 13.17 -28.17
CA ILE A 882 -28.53 12.03 -27.26
C ILE A 882 -29.98 11.61 -26.96
N THR A 883 -30.33 10.39 -27.35
CA THR A 883 -31.65 9.80 -27.10
C THR A 883 -31.50 8.45 -26.42
N TYR A 884 -32.11 8.31 -25.24
CA TYR A 884 -32.22 7.02 -24.55
C TYR A 884 -33.40 6.21 -25.08
N HIS A 885 -33.19 4.91 -25.28
CA HIS A 885 -34.19 3.99 -25.81
C HIS A 885 -34.48 2.87 -24.79
N PRO A 886 -35.56 2.99 -23.99
CA PRO A 886 -35.85 2.03 -22.91
C PRO A 886 -36.44 0.70 -23.39
N GLU A 887 -36.72 0.55 -24.69
CA GLU A 887 -37.35 -0.65 -25.22
C GLU A 887 -36.43 -1.87 -25.11
N LYS A 888 -36.94 -2.95 -24.50
CA LYS A 888 -36.21 -4.22 -24.37
C LYS A 888 -36.07 -4.91 -25.72
N ASN A 889 -34.89 -5.47 -26.00
CA ASN A 889 -34.63 -6.35 -27.14
C ASN A 889 -35.01 -5.72 -28.52
N THR A 890 -34.64 -4.46 -28.74
CA THR A 890 -34.85 -3.76 -30.02
C THR A 890 -34.04 -4.36 -31.16
N GLY A 891 -32.90 -4.96 -30.82
CA GLY A 891 -31.86 -5.42 -31.73
C GLY A 891 -30.94 -4.32 -32.25
N ASN A 892 -30.98 -3.14 -31.63
CA ASN A 892 -30.17 -1.98 -31.99
C ASN A 892 -29.02 -1.79 -30.99
N PHE A 893 -27.87 -1.39 -31.52
CA PHE A 893 -26.67 -1.11 -30.73
C PHE A 893 -26.18 0.30 -31.05
N THR A 894 -25.65 0.99 -30.04
CA THR A 894 -25.17 2.36 -30.11
C THR A 894 -23.73 2.47 -29.61
N LYS A 895 -23.12 3.62 -29.83
CA LYS A 895 -21.75 3.92 -29.38
C LYS A 895 -21.73 4.06 -27.86
N ILE A 896 -20.65 3.58 -27.24
CA ILE A 896 -20.40 3.82 -25.82
C ILE A 896 -19.71 5.18 -25.69
N ASN A 897 -20.26 6.08 -24.87
CA ASN A 897 -19.73 7.42 -24.66
C ASN A 897 -19.51 7.73 -23.17
N TYR A 898 -18.56 8.63 -22.88
CA TYR A 898 -18.44 9.30 -21.59
C TYR A 898 -18.72 10.79 -21.71
N VAL A 899 -19.26 11.37 -20.64
CA VAL A 899 -19.37 12.83 -20.49
C VAL A 899 -18.00 13.40 -20.12
N LEU A 900 -17.68 14.59 -20.64
CA LEU A 900 -16.45 15.32 -20.33
C LEU A 900 -16.72 16.72 -19.77
N SER A 901 -17.81 17.36 -20.22
CA SER A 901 -18.19 18.69 -19.73
C SER A 901 -19.66 18.96 -20.03
N ASN A 902 -20.28 19.78 -19.19
CA ASN A 902 -21.60 20.34 -19.46
C ASN A 902 -21.52 21.43 -20.53
N GLU A 903 -22.67 21.96 -20.93
CA GLU A 903 -22.70 23.19 -21.71
C GLU A 903 -22.12 24.35 -20.88
N LEU A 904 -21.17 25.08 -21.45
CA LEU A 904 -20.50 26.21 -20.80
C LEU A 904 -20.86 27.53 -21.50
N ASN A 905 -20.89 28.61 -20.72
CA ASN A 905 -21.05 29.96 -21.24
C ASN A 905 -19.89 30.82 -20.78
N ILE A 906 -19.00 31.20 -21.70
CA ILE A 906 -17.81 31.99 -21.40
C ILE A 906 -18.25 33.41 -20.97
N PRO A 907 -17.89 33.90 -19.77
CA PRO A 907 -18.49 35.10 -19.22
C PRO A 907 -18.21 36.36 -20.02
N THR A 908 -17.00 36.58 -20.54
CA THR A 908 -16.67 37.84 -21.23
C THR A 908 -17.15 37.83 -22.68
N THR A 909 -16.90 36.73 -23.41
CA THR A 909 -17.18 36.62 -24.86
C THR A 909 -18.64 36.29 -25.14
N LYS A 910 -19.36 35.73 -24.14
CA LYS A 910 -20.70 35.13 -24.30
C LYS A 910 -20.72 33.97 -25.28
N GLU A 911 -19.55 33.40 -25.59
CA GLU A 911 -19.45 32.20 -26.39
C GLU A 911 -20.08 31.03 -25.63
N LYS A 912 -20.85 30.23 -26.37
CA LYS A 912 -21.56 29.08 -25.85
C LYS A 912 -20.82 27.83 -26.31
N ILE A 913 -20.15 27.15 -25.38
CA ILE A 913 -19.50 25.87 -25.64
C ILE A 913 -20.53 24.76 -25.40
N PRO A 914 -20.83 23.91 -26.40
CA PRO A 914 -21.86 22.88 -26.26
C PRO A 914 -21.45 21.80 -25.25
N PHE A 915 -22.44 21.05 -24.77
CA PHE A 915 -22.21 19.82 -24.01
C PHE A 915 -21.21 18.90 -24.73
N VAL A 916 -20.25 18.32 -24.00
CA VAL A 916 -19.18 17.52 -24.59
C VAL A 916 -19.22 16.08 -24.09
N GLY A 917 -19.44 15.16 -25.03
CA GLY A 917 -19.22 13.74 -24.87
C GLY A 917 -18.07 13.20 -25.73
N TYR A 918 -17.60 12.01 -25.42
CA TYR A 918 -16.54 11.32 -26.16
C TYR A 918 -16.86 9.84 -26.36
N GLU A 919 -16.69 9.33 -27.59
CA GLU A 919 -16.89 7.91 -27.93
C GLU A 919 -15.75 7.06 -27.33
N THR A 920 -16.01 6.51 -26.15
CA THR A 920 -15.10 5.58 -25.47
C THR A 920 -15.18 4.16 -26.06
N GLY A 921 -16.20 3.80 -26.83
CA GLY A 921 -16.30 2.48 -27.47
C GLY A 921 -15.34 2.25 -28.64
N LYS A 922 -14.70 3.30 -29.18
CA LYS A 922 -13.81 3.19 -30.34
C LYS A 922 -12.51 2.48 -29.96
N LEU A 923 -12.09 1.51 -30.78
CA LEU A 923 -10.90 0.71 -30.54
C LEU A 923 -9.73 1.23 -31.38
N LEU A 924 -8.54 1.31 -30.79
CA LEU A 924 -7.32 1.75 -31.47
C LEU A 924 -6.48 0.55 -31.92
N GLU A 925 -6.05 0.55 -33.19
CA GLU A 925 -5.09 -0.43 -33.71
C GLU A 925 -3.64 0.04 -33.46
N GLY A 926 -2.74 -0.89 -33.14
CA GLY A 926 -1.31 -0.62 -33.08
C GLY A 926 -0.54 -1.68 -32.30
N ASN A 927 0.52 -1.25 -31.61
CA ASN A 927 1.36 -2.10 -30.79
C ASN A 927 1.23 -1.75 -29.30
N ALA A 928 0.79 -2.72 -28.49
CA ALA A 928 0.62 -2.56 -27.05
C ALA A 928 1.74 -3.18 -26.21
N ASN A 929 2.84 -3.63 -26.84
CA ASN A 929 3.99 -4.21 -26.16
C ASN A 929 4.90 -3.09 -25.61
N PRO A 930 5.07 -2.96 -24.29
CA PRO A 930 5.88 -1.88 -23.70
C PRO A 930 7.36 -1.90 -24.10
N GLU A 931 7.86 -3.01 -24.65
CA GLU A 931 9.24 -3.18 -25.10
C GLU A 931 9.43 -2.80 -26.58
N ALA A 932 8.35 -2.50 -27.31
CA ALA A 932 8.40 -2.15 -28.73
C ALA A 932 8.72 -0.66 -28.95
N GLU A 933 9.39 -0.35 -30.06
CA GLU A 933 9.73 1.03 -30.45
C GLU A 933 8.49 1.86 -30.79
N ASP A 934 7.47 1.24 -31.39
CA ASP A 934 6.19 1.85 -31.76
C ASP A 934 5.09 1.64 -30.70
N TYR A 935 5.48 1.33 -29.45
CA TYR A 935 4.57 1.12 -28.34
C TYR A 935 3.60 2.29 -28.14
N ASN A 936 2.32 1.96 -27.99
CA ASN A 936 1.30 2.88 -27.57
C ASN A 936 0.36 2.23 -26.55
N SER A 937 0.39 2.72 -25.32
CA SER A 937 -0.42 2.20 -24.22
C SER A 937 -1.94 2.32 -24.42
N LEU A 938 -2.41 3.12 -25.38
CA LEU A 938 -3.83 3.28 -25.73
C LEU A 938 -4.35 2.24 -26.72
N VAL A 939 -3.49 1.41 -27.32
CA VAL A 939 -3.88 0.41 -28.32
C VAL A 939 -4.85 -0.59 -27.72
N ASP A 940 -5.92 -0.94 -28.42
CA ASP A 940 -6.87 -1.97 -28.01
C ASP A 940 -6.71 -3.26 -28.83
N PHE A 941 -6.26 -3.19 -30.08
CA PHE A 941 -6.13 -4.38 -30.94
C PHE A 941 -4.96 -4.31 -31.92
N ASN A 942 -4.57 -5.47 -32.44
CA ASN A 942 -3.58 -5.62 -33.50
C ASN A 942 -4.08 -6.64 -34.54
N ILE A 943 -3.80 -6.39 -35.82
CA ILE A 943 -4.08 -7.32 -36.92
C ILE A 943 -2.76 -7.83 -37.47
N ASN A 944 -2.52 -9.14 -37.34
CA ASN A 944 -1.43 -9.81 -38.03
C ASN A 944 -1.93 -10.35 -39.37
N GLU A 945 -1.61 -9.66 -40.46
CA GLU A 945 -2.03 -10.06 -41.81
C GLU A 945 -1.25 -11.29 -42.34
N GLU A 946 -0.03 -11.52 -41.88
CA GLU A 946 0.83 -12.62 -42.34
C GLU A 946 0.38 -13.97 -41.76
N GLU A 947 0.03 -13.98 -40.48
CA GLU A 947 -0.45 -15.15 -39.75
C GLU A 947 -1.98 -15.17 -39.62
N HIS A 948 -2.67 -14.20 -40.20
CA HIS A 948 -4.13 -14.12 -40.33
C HIS A 948 -4.90 -14.16 -38.99
N PHE A 949 -4.47 -13.42 -37.98
CA PHE A 949 -5.22 -13.31 -36.73
C PHE A 949 -5.38 -11.87 -36.24
N ILE A 950 -6.34 -11.68 -35.33
CA ILE A 950 -6.57 -10.43 -34.62
C ILE A 950 -6.42 -10.70 -33.12
N GLU A 951 -5.63 -9.87 -32.46
CA GLU A 951 -5.57 -9.77 -31.00
C GLU A 951 -6.34 -8.55 -30.54
N LEU A 952 -7.11 -8.69 -29.46
CA LEU A 952 -7.89 -7.61 -28.88
C LEU A 952 -7.77 -7.68 -27.36
N ARG A 953 -7.58 -6.54 -26.71
CA ARG A 953 -7.77 -6.34 -25.28
C ARG A 953 -8.92 -5.37 -25.03
N VAL A 954 -9.82 -5.72 -24.12
CA VAL A 954 -11.00 -4.91 -23.79
C VAL A 954 -11.00 -4.60 -22.30
N PRO A 955 -10.99 -3.31 -21.91
CA PRO A 955 -11.10 -2.91 -20.51
C PRO A 955 -12.37 -3.46 -19.86
N TRP A 956 -12.27 -3.96 -18.63
CA TRP A 956 -13.41 -4.52 -17.87
C TRP A 956 -14.61 -3.56 -17.80
N MET A 957 -14.38 -2.30 -17.42
CA MET A 957 -15.44 -1.29 -17.33
C MET A 957 -16.10 -0.97 -18.68
N LEU A 958 -15.39 -1.14 -19.80
CA LEU A 958 -15.98 -0.91 -21.13
C LEU A 958 -17.06 -1.96 -21.45
N MET A 959 -17.00 -3.12 -20.82
CA MET A 959 -18.02 -4.17 -20.83
C MET A 959 -18.94 -4.13 -19.61
N SER A 960 -18.98 -2.99 -18.90
CA SER A 960 -19.81 -2.76 -17.71
C SER A 960 -19.52 -3.66 -16.51
N PHE A 961 -18.30 -4.17 -16.38
CA PHE A 961 -17.85 -4.75 -15.11
C PHE A 961 -17.54 -3.64 -14.12
N SER A 962 -18.17 -3.70 -12.94
CA SER A 962 -17.91 -2.82 -11.80
C SER A 962 -16.80 -3.34 -10.90
N ASP A 963 -16.68 -4.66 -10.82
CA ASP A 963 -15.63 -5.38 -10.11
C ASP A 963 -15.40 -6.75 -10.79
N PRO A 964 -14.39 -6.87 -11.67
CA PRO A 964 -14.06 -8.16 -12.29
C PRO A 964 -13.50 -9.18 -11.28
N SER A 965 -12.97 -8.73 -10.13
CA SER A 965 -12.41 -9.63 -9.11
C SER A 965 -13.45 -10.53 -8.45
N LEU A 966 -14.70 -10.04 -8.39
CA LEU A 966 -15.84 -10.78 -7.88
C LEU A 966 -16.85 -11.13 -8.98
N LYS A 967 -16.52 -10.90 -10.26
CA LYS A 967 -17.42 -11.06 -11.42
C LYS A 967 -18.71 -10.27 -11.27
N GLU A 968 -18.57 -9.00 -10.95
CA GLU A 968 -19.69 -8.09 -10.81
C GLU A 968 -19.81 -7.19 -12.04
N VAL A 969 -21.04 -7.06 -12.52
CA VAL A 969 -21.42 -6.16 -13.61
C VAL A 969 -22.48 -5.18 -13.13
N ILE A 970 -22.64 -4.09 -13.88
CA ILE A 970 -23.79 -3.19 -13.74
C ILE A 970 -25.09 -4.00 -13.93
N GLY A 971 -26.09 -3.72 -13.09
CA GLY A 971 -27.38 -4.39 -13.04
C GLY A 971 -28.40 -3.81 -14.04
N ASP A 972 -29.69 -4.15 -13.87
CA ASP A 972 -30.76 -3.58 -14.68
C ASP A 972 -30.85 -2.04 -14.54
N ILE A 973 -30.71 -1.30 -15.66
CA ILE A 973 -30.75 0.18 -15.66
C ILE A 973 -32.13 0.78 -16.00
N ASP A 974 -33.21 0.01 -15.90
CA ASP A 974 -34.56 0.42 -16.36
C ASP A 974 -35.32 1.38 -15.40
N LYS A 975 -34.67 1.85 -14.33
CA LYS A 975 -35.20 2.67 -13.22
C LYS A 975 -34.13 3.69 -12.74
N PRO A 976 -34.42 4.67 -11.85
CA PRO A 976 -33.45 5.73 -11.50
C PRO A 976 -32.18 5.27 -10.77
N ASP A 977 -31.87 3.97 -10.73
CA ASP A 977 -30.76 3.35 -10.00
C ASP A 977 -29.85 2.49 -10.90
N TYR A 978 -29.07 3.16 -11.76
CA TYR A 978 -27.91 2.64 -12.50
C TYR A 978 -26.76 2.12 -11.64
N MET A 979 -26.83 2.28 -10.31
CA MET A 979 -25.87 1.71 -9.39
C MET A 979 -26.19 0.25 -9.08
N ALA A 980 -27.27 -0.31 -9.64
CA ALA A 980 -27.53 -1.72 -9.55
C ALA A 980 -26.29 -2.52 -9.96
N ARG A 981 -26.03 -3.59 -9.20
CA ARG A 981 -24.91 -4.51 -9.41
C ARG A 981 -25.44 -5.93 -9.38
N GLU A 982 -24.92 -6.76 -10.27
CA GLU A 982 -25.28 -8.18 -10.36
C GLU A 982 -24.00 -9.02 -10.46
N LYS A 983 -23.99 -10.16 -9.75
CA LYS A 983 -22.91 -11.15 -9.87
C LYS A 983 -23.22 -12.10 -11.02
N VAL A 984 -22.20 -12.42 -11.82
CA VAL A 984 -22.31 -13.31 -12.98
C VAL A 984 -21.33 -14.47 -12.88
N ASP A 985 -21.63 -15.57 -13.57
CA ASP A 985 -20.75 -16.75 -13.59
C ASP A 985 -19.61 -16.61 -14.61
N GLY A 986 -19.66 -15.62 -15.50
CA GLY A 986 -18.66 -15.36 -16.53
C GLY A 986 -19.21 -14.61 -17.74
N ILE A 987 -18.47 -14.62 -18.83
CA ILE A 987 -18.84 -13.98 -20.10
C ILE A 987 -19.27 -15.07 -21.10
N HIS A 988 -20.48 -14.98 -21.63
CA HIS A 988 -20.90 -15.76 -22.77
C HIS A 988 -20.45 -15.08 -24.06
N VAL A 989 -19.63 -15.77 -24.85
CA VAL A 989 -19.03 -15.22 -26.06
C VAL A 989 -19.44 -16.01 -27.31
N GLY A 990 -19.71 -15.28 -28.37
CA GLY A 990 -19.79 -15.81 -29.73
C GLY A 990 -19.03 -14.91 -30.70
N VAL A 991 -18.77 -15.40 -31.90
CA VAL A 991 -18.17 -14.61 -32.98
C VAL A 991 -18.86 -14.87 -34.31
N ALA A 992 -19.10 -13.82 -35.08
CA ALA A 992 -19.64 -13.89 -36.43
C ALA A 992 -18.60 -13.40 -37.44
N PHE A 993 -18.57 -13.99 -38.64
CA PHE A 993 -17.77 -13.48 -39.76
C PHE A 993 -18.70 -12.88 -40.81
N MET A 994 -18.42 -11.64 -41.20
CA MET A 994 -19.12 -10.93 -42.26
C MET A 994 -18.21 -10.91 -43.49
N ASN A 995 -18.80 -11.07 -44.67
CA ASN A 995 -18.09 -10.77 -45.91
C ASN A 995 -18.05 -9.26 -46.19
N ASP A 996 -17.41 -8.86 -47.30
CA ASP A 996 -17.28 -7.46 -47.73
C ASP A 996 -18.62 -6.73 -47.96
N GLU A 997 -19.73 -7.47 -48.12
CA GLU A 997 -21.09 -6.92 -48.26
C GLU A 997 -21.86 -6.85 -46.92
N ASP A 998 -21.16 -6.97 -45.78
CA ASP A 998 -21.71 -7.00 -44.42
C ASP A 998 -22.71 -8.15 -44.18
N LYS A 999 -22.62 -9.24 -44.96
CA LYS A 999 -23.46 -10.44 -44.79
C LYS A 999 -22.78 -11.47 -43.90
N VAL A 1000 -23.50 -11.96 -42.90
CA VAL A 1000 -23.03 -13.02 -41.98
C VAL A 1000 -22.89 -14.36 -42.70
N VAL A 1001 -21.65 -14.77 -42.97
CA VAL A 1001 -21.32 -16.04 -43.64
C VAL A 1001 -21.00 -17.17 -42.67
N GLN A 1002 -20.50 -16.85 -41.47
CA GLN A 1002 -20.23 -17.82 -40.40
C GLN A 1002 -20.63 -17.26 -39.03
N THR A 1003 -21.03 -18.14 -38.12
CA THR A 1003 -21.09 -17.85 -36.70
C THR A 1003 -20.50 -19.01 -35.91
N LEU A 1004 -19.81 -18.71 -34.82
CA LEU A 1004 -19.37 -19.65 -33.80
C LEU A 1004 -20.03 -19.20 -32.48
N PRO A 1005 -21.00 -19.97 -31.94
CA PRO A 1005 -21.44 -21.28 -32.42
C PRO A 1005 -22.28 -21.19 -33.72
N ALA A 1006 -22.32 -22.29 -34.47
CA ALA A 1006 -23.04 -22.36 -35.75
C ALA A 1006 -24.54 -22.06 -35.59
N LYS A 1007 -25.05 -21.13 -36.42
CA LYS A 1007 -26.46 -20.75 -36.48
C LYS A 1007 -27.34 -21.81 -37.14
N LYS A 1008 -28.60 -21.89 -36.70
CA LYS A 1008 -29.71 -22.59 -37.38
C LYS A 1008 -30.60 -21.55 -38.05
N GLY A 1009 -30.56 -21.48 -39.38
CA GLY A 1009 -31.18 -20.38 -40.12
C GLY A 1009 -30.45 -19.06 -39.81
N ASN A 1010 -31.17 -18.10 -39.21
CA ASN A 1010 -30.58 -16.82 -38.77
C ASN A 1010 -30.36 -16.74 -37.26
N THR A 1011 -30.54 -17.82 -36.50
CA THR A 1011 -30.39 -17.80 -35.02
C THR A 1011 -29.17 -18.62 -34.59
N THR A 1012 -28.22 -18.01 -33.87
CA THR A 1012 -27.09 -18.72 -33.26
C THR A 1012 -27.55 -19.62 -32.12
N ARG A 1013 -26.83 -20.73 -31.89
CA ARG A 1013 -26.98 -21.55 -30.67
C ARG A 1013 -26.47 -20.82 -29.42
N PRO A 1014 -26.71 -21.35 -28.21
CA PRO A 1014 -26.17 -20.78 -26.99
C PRO A 1014 -24.65 -20.69 -27.02
N PHE A 1015 -24.15 -19.56 -26.56
CA PHE A 1015 -22.74 -19.23 -26.49
C PHE A 1015 -22.02 -20.03 -25.40
N LYS A 1016 -20.70 -20.18 -25.55
CA LYS A 1016 -19.85 -20.81 -24.54
C LYS A 1016 -19.47 -19.75 -23.51
N GLN A 1017 -19.40 -20.16 -22.26
CA GLN A 1017 -19.03 -19.32 -21.14
C GLN A 1017 -17.53 -19.35 -20.89
N TYR A 1018 -16.92 -18.17 -20.79
CA TYR A 1018 -15.58 -17.95 -20.25
C TYR A 1018 -15.71 -17.53 -18.78
N THR A 1019 -14.96 -18.16 -17.89
CA THR A 1019 -14.99 -17.86 -16.45
C THR A 1019 -13.58 -17.91 -15.86
N TRP A 1020 -13.41 -17.33 -14.68
CA TRP A 1020 -12.14 -17.20 -13.96
C TRP A 1020 -12.33 -17.38 -12.45
N ALA A 1021 -11.24 -17.50 -11.69
CA ALA A 1021 -11.32 -17.53 -10.23
C ALA A 1021 -11.54 -16.11 -9.69
N ASN A 1022 -12.33 -15.95 -8.62
CA ASN A 1022 -12.34 -14.67 -7.91
C ASN A 1022 -10.95 -14.41 -7.31
N TRP A 1023 -10.60 -13.13 -7.13
CA TRP A 1023 -9.35 -12.76 -6.46
C TRP A 1023 -9.58 -11.71 -5.38
N GLU A 1024 -8.83 -11.84 -4.29
CA GLU A 1024 -8.76 -10.87 -3.19
C GLU A 1024 -7.39 -10.18 -3.14
N GLN A 1025 -6.44 -10.64 -3.95
CA GLN A 1025 -5.12 -10.03 -4.10
C GLN A 1025 -4.82 -10.00 -5.60
N PRO A 1026 -4.70 -8.81 -6.22
CA PRO A 1026 -4.40 -8.71 -7.63
C PRO A 1026 -2.96 -9.18 -7.92
N ASN A 1027 -2.74 -9.84 -9.05
CA ASN A 1027 -1.39 -9.98 -9.56
C ASN A 1027 -0.90 -8.63 -10.08
N SER A 1028 0.41 -8.43 -10.06
CA SER A 1028 1.01 -7.20 -10.52
C SER A 1028 2.44 -7.39 -10.99
N ILE A 1029 2.88 -6.50 -11.87
CA ILE A 1029 4.27 -6.43 -12.34
C ILE A 1029 4.76 -5.00 -12.16
N TYR A 1030 5.78 -4.83 -11.31
CA TYR A 1030 6.49 -3.56 -11.16
C TYR A 1030 7.15 -3.16 -12.49
N ARG A 1031 6.69 -2.06 -13.10
CA ARG A 1031 7.22 -1.59 -14.39
C ARG A 1031 7.32 -0.06 -14.43
N LEU A 1032 8.51 0.45 -14.71
CA LEU A 1032 8.70 1.87 -15.03
C LEU A 1032 8.17 2.14 -16.44
N LYS A 1033 7.33 3.17 -16.59
CA LYS A 1033 6.74 3.55 -17.88
C LYS A 1033 7.76 4.26 -18.78
N PRO A 1034 7.55 4.33 -20.11
CA PRO A 1034 8.33 5.19 -21.00
C PRO A 1034 8.44 6.65 -20.51
N SER A 1035 7.39 7.19 -19.89
CA SER A 1035 7.41 8.52 -19.27
C SER A 1035 8.50 8.69 -18.23
N TYR A 1036 8.81 7.66 -17.43
CA TYR A 1036 9.89 7.69 -16.45
C TYR A 1036 11.23 8.03 -17.12
N TYR A 1037 11.56 7.36 -18.23
CA TYR A 1037 12.86 7.52 -18.88
C TYR A 1037 12.98 8.89 -19.57
N MET A 1038 11.89 9.40 -20.13
CA MET A 1038 11.86 10.75 -20.70
C MET A 1038 12.06 11.84 -19.64
N VAL A 1039 11.38 11.70 -18.50
CA VAL A 1039 11.55 12.60 -17.35
C VAL A 1039 12.96 12.47 -16.78
N GLN A 1040 13.50 11.26 -16.68
CA GLN A 1040 14.87 11.01 -16.22
C GLN A 1040 15.88 11.79 -17.06
N ASP A 1041 15.76 11.73 -18.38
CA ASP A 1041 16.63 12.46 -19.29
C ASP A 1041 16.54 13.99 -19.10
N ALA A 1042 15.34 14.52 -18.81
CA ALA A 1042 15.15 15.94 -18.55
C ALA A 1042 15.73 16.35 -17.18
N PHE A 1043 15.42 15.59 -16.12
CA PHE A 1043 15.87 15.84 -14.76
C PHE A 1043 17.40 15.76 -14.64
N MET A 1044 18.03 14.77 -15.28
CA MET A 1044 19.48 14.60 -15.24
C MET A 1044 20.26 15.68 -16.00
N LYS A 1045 19.60 16.42 -16.92
CA LYS A 1045 20.20 17.57 -17.62
C LYS A 1045 20.11 18.87 -16.81
N ASN A 1046 19.25 18.93 -15.80
CA ASN A 1046 19.09 20.11 -14.96
C ASN A 1046 20.18 20.17 -13.89
N GLU A 1047 21.35 20.72 -14.24
CA GLU A 1047 22.47 20.88 -13.29
C GLU A 1047 22.11 21.71 -12.05
N GLN A 1048 21.10 22.59 -12.14
CA GLN A 1048 20.64 23.43 -11.02
C GLN A 1048 19.89 22.63 -9.95
N ALA A 1049 19.50 21.38 -10.20
CA ALA A 1049 18.83 20.53 -9.21
C ALA A 1049 19.81 19.82 -8.26
N PHE A 1050 21.09 19.74 -8.62
CA PHE A 1050 22.08 18.95 -7.86
C PHE A 1050 22.97 19.84 -6.99
N VAL A 1051 23.07 19.45 -5.72
CA VAL A 1051 24.06 20.03 -4.79
C VAL A 1051 25.45 19.46 -5.08
N LYS A 1052 26.48 20.30 -4.94
CA LYS A 1052 27.87 20.04 -5.33
C LYS A 1052 28.77 19.49 -4.22
#